data_AF-A0AAW4Q0P4-F1
#
_entry.id   AF-A0AAW4Q0P4-F1
#
_cell.length_a   1.000
_cell.length_b   1.000
_cell.length_c   1.000
_cell.angle_alpha   90.00
_cell.angle_beta   90.00
_cell.angle_gamma   90.00
#
_symmetry.space_group_name_H-M   'P 1'
#
loop_
_entity.id
_entity.type
_entity.pdbx_description
1 polymer ?
#
loop_
_entity_poly.entity_id
_entity_poly.type
_entity_poly.pdbx_seq_one_letter_code
_entity_poly.pdbx_strand_id
1 'polypeptide(L)'
;MDGIQQHDLGDGSSLLVSGFNDDDALASVEQQLRRSVDTPTPSGRGSGDGGVASRATNSSTVFGIKGLRTLGMQAHELGDAVRTRRDELYRNEFPLLKPRFTQKCEACESEFDEQNDVCPACGEDALRRPDPEEKRWAKRLFESVNSEGQSLRDLAKYCEVDQWFAGVSVMVIQYDYVIAQGSAMYQDGEVLAKEPDEIVYGDPNTIKPVVDEHNRAGGHWWTCPIHREDPAEQPGRCKTCNAELQEVFFAEQQQQGDHNYYFRDEIVTWAFPMPRLHGLDGLAPAGGVMLRQLILEMMHRYGAAFYDQESDRLPNQLMILHTTNADSFRKEIQRIRDDDDPYDSPILSNEYSPQDSSTPTLEVVDAMPDELLGQSAEIKQDYKEDIRQAIGISNAHDSDLQDAGGLNNEGLQLEVTDRDIASQQHDYIEGWLDTLAKRLGIDDWRIEFLPSTEDDEGALDLQRTLRAGQLAAESGLDARWEDGELVIDSGEFEAPPENPLGGAGDSGEDQPEGSGQDGPDTPTPPGQQSASPRLGNLAKQADDVLFDAHRHIVWAEDGDVEQQAEPFFDEDDNVPEFVIELIQEAINDGALSTSFETLSAGARGRLAALLEDNLTQPQGWSLRSISEDLQDEFGLSEDEANSLARNEVKAINDQAREVAYEQQDIEDEAEFKWLGPEDDRKHEACWWLLEKTNPEHGGTPRPLDELRDLVQEANDRFVDGHDARRYSPHIGCRDTYVQHYNT
;
A
#
# COMPACT_ATOMS: atom_id res chain seq x y z
N MET A 1 51.17 -37.17 34.45
CA MET A 1 52.19 -36.69 33.50
C MET A 1 53.25 -37.78 33.33
N ASP A 2 52.84 -38.96 32.87
CA ASP A 2 53.76 -40.02 32.46
C ASP A 2 53.86 -39.94 30.93
N GLY A 3 55.00 -39.49 30.38
CA GLY A 3 55.19 -39.48 28.93
C GLY A 3 56.19 -38.48 28.34
N ILE A 4 56.75 -37.56 29.13
CA ILE A 4 57.76 -36.62 28.61
C ILE A 4 59.16 -37.21 28.84
N GLN A 5 59.85 -37.57 27.76
CA GLN A 5 61.26 -37.97 27.81
C GLN A 5 62.14 -36.76 27.54
N GLN A 6 62.97 -36.42 28.53
CA GLN A 6 63.98 -35.37 28.42
C GLN A 6 65.34 -35.97 28.04
N HIS A 7 65.93 -35.48 26.95
CA HIS A 7 67.28 -35.81 26.52
C HIS A 7 68.17 -34.56 26.55
N ASP A 8 69.10 -34.51 27.49
CA ASP A 8 70.07 -33.41 27.58
C ASP A 8 71.20 -33.61 26.57
N LEU A 9 71.45 -32.58 25.74
CA LEU A 9 72.39 -32.64 24.61
C LEU A 9 73.83 -32.23 24.97
N GLY A 10 74.10 -31.97 26.26
CA GLY A 10 75.46 -31.76 26.78
C GLY A 10 76.08 -30.39 26.50
N ASP A 11 75.40 -29.50 25.77
CA ASP A 11 75.76 -28.08 25.56
C ASP A 11 74.96 -27.13 26.47
N GLY A 12 74.20 -27.68 27.42
CA GLY A 12 73.29 -26.95 28.30
C GLY A 12 71.86 -26.86 27.77
N SER A 13 71.57 -27.42 26.60
CA SER A 13 70.21 -27.54 26.07
C SER A 13 69.64 -28.95 26.24
N SER A 14 68.31 -29.02 26.38
CA SER A 14 67.54 -30.24 26.58
C SER A 14 66.49 -30.38 25.49
N LEU A 15 66.46 -31.54 24.84
CA LEU A 15 65.39 -31.93 23.92
C LEU A 15 64.30 -32.64 24.72
N LEU A 16 63.11 -32.04 24.81
CA LEU A 16 61.94 -32.67 25.41
C LEU A 16 61.09 -33.28 24.30
N VAL A 17 60.96 -34.62 24.31
CA VAL A 17 60.08 -35.35 23.39
C VAL A 17 58.87 -35.82 24.18
N SER A 18 57.71 -35.24 23.88
CA SER A 18 56.41 -35.70 24.35
C SER A 18 55.70 -36.43 23.22
N GLY A 19 55.02 -37.54 23.53
CA GLY A 19 54.05 -38.12 22.61
C GLY A 19 52.92 -37.10 22.39
N PHE A 20 52.56 -36.85 21.14
CA PHE A 20 51.38 -36.07 20.79
C PHE A 20 50.16 -36.94 21.09
N ASN A 21 49.36 -36.54 22.07
CA ASN A 21 48.12 -37.23 22.44
C ASN A 21 46.96 -36.44 21.85
N ASP A 22 46.19 -37.04 20.94
CA ASP A 22 45.08 -36.36 20.23
C ASP A 22 44.04 -35.81 21.21
N ASP A 23 43.90 -36.42 22.39
CA ASP A 23 42.99 -35.97 23.45
C ASP A 23 43.38 -34.62 24.07
N ASP A 24 44.69 -34.31 24.18
CA ASP A 24 45.15 -33.02 24.73
C ASP A 24 45.02 -31.89 23.70
N ALA A 25 45.19 -32.22 22.41
CA ALA A 25 44.95 -31.30 21.31
C ALA A 25 43.45 -30.98 21.19
N LEU A 26 42.59 -32.00 21.26
CA LEU A 26 41.14 -31.86 21.31
C LEU A 26 40.70 -31.04 22.52
N ALA A 27 41.22 -31.28 23.72
CA ALA A 27 40.90 -30.48 24.90
C ALA A 27 41.32 -29.01 24.75
N SER A 28 42.45 -28.72 24.10
CA SER A 28 42.89 -27.35 23.84
C SER A 28 42.05 -26.64 22.78
N VAL A 29 41.62 -27.37 21.75
CA VAL A 29 40.72 -26.87 20.69
C VAL A 29 39.31 -26.69 21.26
N GLU A 30 38.84 -27.59 22.11
CA GLU A 30 37.57 -27.50 22.82
C GLU A 30 37.58 -26.32 23.81
N GLN A 31 38.71 -26.06 24.47
CA GLN A 31 38.90 -24.91 25.35
C GLN A 31 39.03 -23.58 24.57
N GLN A 32 39.57 -23.62 23.34
CA GLN A 32 39.58 -22.46 22.43
C GLN A 32 38.20 -22.20 21.81
N LEU A 33 37.43 -23.25 21.48
CA LEU A 33 36.05 -23.16 21.00
C LEU A 33 35.08 -22.68 22.09
N ARG A 34 35.32 -23.06 23.35
CA ARG A 34 34.57 -22.55 24.52
C ARG A 34 34.92 -21.10 24.90
N ARG A 35 35.95 -20.51 24.30
CA ARG A 35 36.21 -19.07 24.34
C ARG A 35 35.57 -18.41 23.11
N SER A 36 34.26 -18.56 22.95
CA SER A 36 33.51 -17.50 22.25
C SER A 36 33.63 -16.26 23.12
N VAL A 37 34.41 -15.27 22.66
CA VAL A 37 34.32 -13.94 23.24
C VAL A 37 33.06 -13.36 22.63
N ASP A 38 31.99 -13.30 23.41
CA ASP A 38 30.75 -12.68 22.96
C ASP A 38 31.07 -11.24 22.53
N THR A 39 30.53 -10.85 21.38
CA THR A 39 30.68 -9.46 20.92
C THR A 39 30.07 -8.56 21.99
N PRO A 40 30.80 -7.57 22.51
CA PRO A 40 30.27 -6.70 23.56
C PRO A 40 28.94 -6.08 23.13
N THR A 41 27.92 -6.21 23.95
CA THR A 41 26.64 -5.54 23.72
C THR A 41 26.88 -4.03 23.72
N PRO A 42 26.41 -3.28 22.70
CA PRO A 42 26.47 -1.83 22.71
C PRO A 42 25.82 -1.29 23.99
N SER A 43 26.49 -0.38 24.69
CA SER A 43 25.92 0.23 25.89
C SER A 43 24.73 1.11 25.51
N GLY A 44 23.52 0.59 25.71
CA GLY A 44 22.29 1.37 25.63
C GLY A 44 22.33 2.53 26.63
N ARG A 45 21.66 3.64 26.32
CA ARG A 45 21.63 4.85 27.15
C ARG A 45 20.79 4.72 28.45
N GLY A 46 20.35 3.51 28.81
CA GLY A 46 19.51 3.27 30.00
C GLY A 46 20.24 2.45 31.06
N SER A 47 20.38 3.00 32.26
CA SER A 47 20.77 2.29 33.49
C SER A 47 19.50 1.95 34.30
N GLY A 48 18.58 1.19 33.70
CA GLY A 48 17.30 0.84 34.32
C GLY A 48 17.26 -0.63 34.76
N ASP A 49 16.44 -0.93 35.76
CA ASP A 49 16.19 -2.26 36.36
C ASP A 49 15.41 -3.21 35.42
N GLY A 50 15.41 -2.96 34.10
CA GLY A 50 14.48 -3.56 33.13
C GLY A 50 13.02 -3.13 33.33
N GLY A 51 12.08 -3.76 32.62
CA GLY A 51 10.64 -3.58 32.79
C GLY A 51 9.90 -3.09 31.55
N VAL A 52 8.70 -2.54 31.75
CA VAL A 52 7.88 -2.00 30.66
C VAL A 52 8.50 -0.71 30.12
N ALA A 53 8.89 -0.71 28.85
CA ALA A 53 9.53 0.44 28.22
C ALA A 53 8.54 1.60 28.03
N SER A 54 9.02 2.83 28.25
CA SER A 54 8.31 4.05 27.88
C SER A 54 8.31 4.24 26.37
N ARG A 55 7.15 4.51 25.78
CA ARG A 55 7.03 4.93 24.38
C ARG A 55 7.85 6.21 24.11
N ALA A 56 8.61 6.23 23.02
CA ALA A 56 9.45 7.36 22.63
C ALA A 56 8.63 8.63 22.40
N THR A 57 7.48 8.52 21.74
CA THR A 57 6.56 9.65 21.51
C THR A 57 6.06 10.30 22.81
N ASN A 58 5.74 9.51 23.85
CA ASN A 58 5.29 10.05 25.13
C ASN A 58 6.39 10.79 25.91
N SER A 59 7.65 10.44 25.69
CA SER A 59 8.79 11.09 26.35
C SER A 59 9.37 12.26 25.55
N SER A 60 9.21 12.25 24.23
CA SER A 60 9.84 13.21 23.31
C SER A 60 8.91 14.33 22.84
N THR A 61 7.59 14.15 22.93
CA THR A 61 6.60 15.13 22.47
C THR A 61 5.87 15.79 23.63
N VAL A 62 5.45 17.05 23.46
CA VAL A 62 4.75 17.82 24.50
C VAL A 62 3.36 17.26 24.82
N PHE A 63 2.66 16.77 23.79
CA PHE A 63 1.27 16.33 23.90
C PHE A 63 1.13 14.83 24.24
N GLY A 64 2.19 14.04 24.03
CA GLY A 64 2.14 12.58 24.11
C GLY A 64 1.17 11.97 23.08
N ILE A 65 1.08 10.64 23.06
CA ILE A 65 0.29 9.90 22.05
C ILE A 65 -1.19 10.27 22.13
N LYS A 66 -1.79 10.29 23.34
CA LYS A 66 -3.20 10.61 23.53
C LYS A 66 -3.57 12.02 23.05
N GLY A 67 -2.72 13.00 23.37
CA GLY A 67 -2.93 14.38 22.97
C GLY A 67 -2.81 14.54 21.45
N LEU A 68 -1.77 13.95 20.86
CA LEU A 68 -1.56 13.96 19.41
C LEU A 68 -2.73 13.30 18.66
N ARG A 69 -3.15 12.10 19.07
CA ARG A 69 -4.27 11.38 18.42
C ARG A 69 -5.58 12.18 18.51
N THR A 70 -5.92 12.70 19.69
CA THR A 70 -7.20 13.41 19.90
C THR A 70 -7.26 14.73 19.15
N LEU A 71 -6.24 15.58 19.32
CA LEU A 71 -6.23 16.92 18.72
C LEU A 71 -5.88 16.86 17.23
N GLY A 72 -5.05 15.91 16.82
CA GLY A 72 -4.60 15.78 15.43
C GLY A 72 -5.66 15.18 14.51
N MET A 73 -6.41 14.16 14.96
CA MET A 73 -7.50 13.58 14.15
C MET A 73 -8.72 14.48 14.02
N GLN A 74 -8.94 15.36 15.01
CA GLN A 74 -10.01 16.37 14.95
C GLN A 74 -9.62 17.58 14.08
N ALA A 75 -8.32 17.78 13.88
CA ALA A 75 -7.82 18.85 13.03
C ALA A 75 -8.08 18.54 11.55
N HIS A 76 -8.44 19.57 10.79
CA HIS A 76 -8.74 19.45 9.36
C HIS A 76 -7.51 19.01 8.57
N GLU A 77 -6.44 19.81 8.55
CA GLU A 77 -5.28 19.57 7.69
C GLU A 77 -4.49 18.31 8.06
N LEU A 78 -4.09 18.15 9.33
CA LEU A 78 -3.34 16.98 9.77
C LEU A 78 -4.18 15.70 9.71
N GLY A 79 -5.46 15.77 10.07
CA GLY A 79 -6.38 14.63 10.01
C GLY A 79 -6.64 14.19 8.57
N ASP A 80 -6.84 15.14 7.66
CA ASP A 80 -7.03 14.87 6.23
C ASP A 80 -5.75 14.32 5.60
N ALA A 81 -4.57 14.91 5.86
CA ALA A 81 -3.30 14.39 5.35
C ALA A 81 -3.06 12.93 5.77
N VAL A 82 -3.33 12.57 7.03
CA VAL A 82 -3.20 11.19 7.52
C VAL A 82 -4.24 10.26 6.89
N ARG A 83 -5.49 10.72 6.72
CA ARG A 83 -6.54 9.94 6.03
C ARG A 83 -6.17 9.68 4.57
N THR A 84 -5.79 10.71 3.84
CA THR A 84 -5.38 10.60 2.43
C THR A 84 -4.19 9.65 2.30
N ARG A 85 -3.14 9.78 3.13
CA ARG A 85 -1.99 8.88 3.10
C ARG A 85 -2.37 7.42 3.33
N ARG A 86 -3.21 7.16 4.34
CA ARG A 86 -3.73 5.82 4.62
C ARG A 86 -4.52 5.27 3.44
N ASP A 87 -5.39 6.09 2.87
CA ASP A 87 -6.29 5.64 1.81
C ASP A 87 -5.54 5.37 0.50
N GLU A 88 -4.53 6.18 0.17
CA GLU A 88 -3.63 5.91 -0.96
C GLU A 88 -2.74 4.67 -0.71
N LEU A 89 -2.22 4.49 0.51
CA LEU A 89 -1.41 3.31 0.87
C LEU A 89 -2.15 1.98 0.63
N TYR A 90 -3.44 1.96 0.93
CA TYR A 90 -4.31 0.79 0.77
C TYR A 90 -5.33 1.00 -0.35
N ARG A 91 -5.01 1.80 -1.37
CA ARG A 91 -5.90 2.08 -2.50
C ARG A 91 -6.13 0.82 -3.34
N ASN A 92 -5.06 0.12 -3.66
CA ASN A 92 -5.08 -1.13 -4.43
C ASN A 92 -5.60 -2.30 -3.60
N GLU A 93 -5.83 -3.43 -4.27
CA GLU A 93 -6.25 -4.68 -3.65
C GLU A 93 -5.22 -5.16 -2.61
N PHE A 94 -5.74 -5.47 -1.41
CA PHE A 94 -4.97 -5.99 -0.28
C PHE A 94 -5.92 -6.74 0.66
N PRO A 95 -5.53 -7.90 1.22
CA PRO A 95 -4.27 -8.62 1.02
C PRO A 95 -4.27 -9.54 -0.22
N LEU A 96 -3.21 -9.48 -1.03
CA LEU A 96 -2.97 -10.44 -2.11
C LEU A 96 -2.09 -11.59 -1.62
N LEU A 97 -2.49 -12.84 -1.89
CA LEU A 97 -1.71 -14.03 -1.56
C LEU A 97 -0.92 -14.50 -2.78
N LYS A 98 0.40 -14.25 -2.80
CA LYS A 98 1.30 -14.78 -3.83
C LYS A 98 2.05 -16.01 -3.34
N PRO A 99 2.28 -17.02 -4.19
CA PRO A 99 3.08 -18.17 -3.82
C PRO A 99 4.52 -17.71 -3.53
N ARG A 100 5.09 -18.19 -2.42
CA ARG A 100 6.47 -17.87 -2.04
C ARG A 100 7.51 -18.50 -2.97
N PHE A 101 7.15 -19.65 -3.55
CA PHE A 101 7.96 -20.46 -4.44
C PHE A 101 7.05 -21.19 -5.43
N THR A 102 7.57 -21.60 -6.57
CA THR A 102 6.85 -22.45 -7.54
C THR A 102 6.86 -23.91 -7.10
N GLN A 103 8.01 -24.39 -6.62
CA GLN A 103 8.18 -25.73 -6.06
C GLN A 103 9.10 -25.74 -4.83
N LYS A 104 8.82 -26.64 -3.89
CA LYS A 104 9.65 -26.90 -2.71
C LYS A 104 9.97 -28.39 -2.62
N CYS A 105 11.22 -28.71 -2.34
CA CYS A 105 11.64 -30.08 -2.14
C CYS A 105 11.25 -30.58 -0.75
N GLU A 106 10.56 -31.70 -0.65
CA GLU A 106 10.15 -32.29 0.63
C GLU A 106 11.33 -32.88 1.42
N ALA A 107 12.43 -33.23 0.74
CA ALA A 107 13.59 -33.87 1.36
C ALA A 107 14.60 -32.86 1.96
N CYS A 108 14.83 -31.73 1.29
CA CYS A 108 15.83 -30.74 1.71
C CYS A 108 15.27 -29.33 1.93
N GLU A 109 13.95 -29.16 1.83
CA GLU A 109 13.22 -27.90 2.06
C GLU A 109 13.67 -26.73 1.18
N SER A 110 14.41 -26.99 0.11
CA SER A 110 14.86 -25.96 -0.83
C SER A 110 13.68 -25.47 -1.67
N GLU A 111 13.55 -24.15 -1.75
CA GLU A 111 12.52 -23.41 -2.50
C GLU A 111 13.07 -23.06 -3.91
N PHE A 112 12.24 -23.21 -4.94
CA PHE A 112 12.59 -22.93 -6.34
C PHE A 112 11.48 -22.10 -7.01
N ASP A 113 11.88 -21.05 -7.73
CA ASP A 113 10.96 -20.19 -8.49
C ASP A 113 10.65 -20.74 -9.89
N GLU A 114 11.49 -21.67 -10.38
CA GLU A 114 11.30 -22.36 -11.65
C GLU A 114 10.80 -23.80 -11.45
N GLN A 115 10.05 -24.30 -12.44
CA GLN A 115 9.58 -25.68 -12.44
C GLN A 115 10.72 -26.63 -12.83
N ASN A 116 11.07 -27.52 -11.91
CA ASN A 116 12.10 -28.53 -12.05
C ASN A 116 11.49 -29.94 -11.92
N ASP A 117 12.02 -30.89 -12.70
CA ASP A 117 11.61 -32.30 -12.59
C ASP A 117 12.30 -33.02 -11.40
N VAL A 118 13.49 -32.54 -11.01
CA VAL A 118 14.33 -33.10 -9.96
C VAL A 118 14.96 -31.97 -9.19
N CYS A 119 15.03 -32.08 -7.85
CA CYS A 119 15.62 -31.08 -6.99
C CYS A 119 17.10 -30.84 -7.34
N PRO A 120 17.49 -29.62 -7.78
CA PRO A 120 18.88 -29.29 -8.09
C PRO A 120 19.84 -29.40 -6.90
N ALA A 121 19.33 -29.26 -5.67
CA ALA A 121 20.15 -29.24 -4.46
C ALA A 121 20.50 -30.64 -3.94
N CYS A 122 19.53 -31.57 -3.94
CA CYS A 122 19.70 -32.91 -3.34
C CYS A 122 19.52 -34.07 -4.32
N GLY A 123 18.98 -33.83 -5.53
CA GLY A 123 18.77 -34.87 -6.55
C GLY A 123 17.52 -35.74 -6.36
N GLU A 124 16.65 -35.40 -5.41
CA GLU A 124 15.38 -36.11 -5.17
C GLU A 124 14.25 -35.60 -6.09
N ASP A 125 13.28 -36.44 -6.42
CA ASP A 125 12.12 -36.14 -7.27
C ASP A 125 10.87 -35.68 -6.48
N ALA A 126 10.95 -35.66 -5.15
CA ALA A 126 9.87 -35.21 -4.26
C ALA A 126 9.80 -33.66 -4.20
N LEU A 127 9.31 -33.06 -5.29
CA LEU A 127 8.99 -31.63 -5.40
C LEU A 127 7.48 -31.43 -5.27
N ARG A 128 7.07 -30.58 -4.33
CA ARG A 128 5.67 -30.19 -4.14
C ARG A 128 5.43 -28.73 -4.52
N ARG A 129 4.22 -28.40 -4.95
CA ARG A 129 3.76 -27.01 -5.13
C ARG A 129 3.32 -26.42 -3.77
N PRO A 130 3.12 -25.10 -3.67
CA PRO A 130 2.49 -24.46 -2.50
C PRO A 130 1.16 -25.13 -2.13
N ASP A 131 0.88 -25.23 -0.84
CA ASP A 131 -0.35 -25.88 -0.36
C ASP A 131 -1.60 -25.01 -0.65
N PRO A 132 -2.55 -25.48 -1.47
CA PRO A 132 -3.80 -24.76 -1.72
C PRO A 132 -4.74 -24.74 -0.50
N GLU A 133 -4.62 -25.67 0.45
CA GLU A 133 -5.41 -25.64 1.70
C GLU A 133 -4.99 -24.46 2.59
N GLU A 134 -3.69 -24.20 2.68
CA GLU A 134 -3.12 -23.05 3.40
C GLU A 134 -3.63 -21.73 2.81
N LYS A 135 -3.66 -21.61 1.47
CA LYS A 135 -4.21 -20.43 0.76
C LYS A 135 -5.67 -20.18 1.14
N ARG A 136 -6.51 -21.22 1.10
CA ARG A 136 -7.95 -21.12 1.40
C ARG A 136 -8.21 -20.81 2.87
N TRP A 137 -7.37 -21.32 3.76
CA TRP A 137 -7.45 -20.96 5.18
C TRP A 137 -7.07 -19.50 5.40
N ALA A 138 -5.96 -19.04 4.82
CA ALA A 138 -5.51 -17.65 4.94
C ALA A 138 -6.52 -16.65 4.35
N LYS A 139 -7.09 -16.94 3.15
CA LYS A 139 -8.11 -16.09 2.52
C LYS A 139 -9.33 -15.90 3.44
N ARG A 140 -9.87 -16.98 4.00
CA ARG A 140 -11.00 -16.92 4.94
C ARG A 140 -10.68 -16.15 6.22
N LEU A 141 -9.48 -16.31 6.77
CA LEU A 141 -9.05 -15.56 7.93
C LEU A 141 -8.94 -14.06 7.62
N PHE A 142 -8.46 -13.69 6.43
CA PHE A 142 -8.25 -12.30 6.04
C PHE A 142 -9.53 -11.57 5.60
N GLU A 143 -10.53 -12.30 5.10
CA GLU A 143 -11.87 -11.77 4.84
C GLU A 143 -12.54 -11.31 6.14
N SER A 144 -12.34 -12.04 7.25
CA SER A 144 -12.90 -11.71 8.56
C SER A 144 -11.93 -12.11 9.68
N VAL A 145 -11.07 -11.17 10.09
CA VAL A 145 -10.02 -11.44 11.09
C VAL A 145 -10.52 -11.47 12.53
N ASN A 146 -11.71 -10.93 12.81
CA ASN A 146 -12.28 -10.86 14.15
C ASN A 146 -13.78 -11.12 14.15
N SER A 147 -14.35 -11.27 15.35
CA SER A 147 -15.78 -11.54 15.55
C SER A 147 -16.71 -10.45 15.01
N GLU A 148 -16.19 -9.22 14.87
CA GLU A 148 -16.88 -8.05 14.33
C GLU A 148 -16.96 -8.04 12.80
N GLY A 149 -16.29 -8.98 12.12
CA GLY A 149 -16.32 -9.11 10.66
C GLY A 149 -15.42 -8.12 9.93
N GLN A 150 -14.38 -7.58 10.58
CA GLN A 150 -13.41 -6.71 9.91
C GLN A 150 -12.48 -7.54 9.02
N SER A 151 -12.17 -7.04 7.83
CA SER A 151 -11.12 -7.61 6.98
C SER A 151 -9.73 -7.25 7.51
N LEU A 152 -8.69 -7.98 7.06
CA LEU A 152 -7.30 -7.62 7.36
C LEU A 152 -6.96 -6.21 6.84
N ARG A 153 -7.52 -5.82 5.69
CA ARG A 153 -7.36 -4.47 5.11
C ARG A 153 -7.91 -3.40 6.03
N ASP A 154 -9.11 -3.60 6.56
CA ASP A 154 -9.74 -2.63 7.46
C ASP A 154 -8.99 -2.50 8.77
N LEU A 155 -8.56 -3.62 9.34
CA LEU A 155 -7.75 -3.62 10.56
C LEU A 155 -6.40 -2.93 10.32
N ALA A 156 -5.74 -3.21 9.19
CA ALA A 156 -4.47 -2.58 8.83
C ALA A 156 -4.62 -1.07 8.60
N LYS A 157 -5.64 -0.63 7.86
CA LYS A 157 -6.02 0.79 7.71
C LYS A 157 -6.26 1.47 9.05
N TYR A 158 -6.94 0.78 9.98
CA TYR A 158 -7.20 1.31 11.31
C TYR A 158 -5.91 1.47 12.14
N CYS A 159 -5.03 0.46 12.08
CA CYS A 159 -3.71 0.49 12.71
C CYS A 159 -2.78 1.55 12.11
N GLU A 160 -2.88 1.86 10.81
CA GLU A 160 -1.96 2.77 10.11
C GLU A 160 -2.00 4.20 10.67
N VAL A 161 -3.16 4.64 11.17
CA VAL A 161 -3.32 5.94 11.82
C VAL A 161 -2.34 6.10 13.00
N ASP A 162 -2.01 5.02 13.68
CA ASP A 162 -1.08 5.04 14.81
C ASP A 162 0.40 5.22 14.41
N GLN A 163 0.79 4.91 13.17
CA GLN A 163 2.13 5.25 12.69
C GLN A 163 2.38 6.76 12.80
N TRP A 164 1.36 7.56 12.52
CA TRP A 164 1.48 9.01 12.45
C TRP A 164 1.39 9.69 13.82
N PHE A 165 0.57 9.16 14.74
CA PHE A 165 0.33 9.76 16.06
C PHE A 165 1.06 9.07 17.23
N ALA A 166 1.34 7.77 17.11
CA ALA A 166 2.11 7.01 18.10
C ALA A 166 3.55 6.74 17.65
N GLY A 167 3.79 6.68 16.34
CA GLY A 167 5.08 6.29 15.74
C GLY A 167 5.22 4.78 15.52
N VAL A 168 4.18 4.01 15.86
CA VAL A 168 4.19 2.54 15.87
C VAL A 168 2.76 2.03 15.88
N SER A 169 2.51 0.95 15.15
CA SER A 169 1.24 0.24 15.14
C SER A 169 1.37 -1.11 15.84
N VAL A 170 0.26 -1.59 16.39
CA VAL A 170 0.21 -2.83 17.16
C VAL A 170 -1.07 -3.60 16.79
N MET A 171 -0.90 -4.87 16.40
CA MET A 171 -1.96 -5.86 16.26
C MET A 171 -1.72 -6.98 17.26
N VAL A 172 -2.81 -7.53 17.79
CA VAL A 172 -2.81 -8.65 18.73
C VAL A 172 -3.41 -9.86 18.03
N ILE A 173 -2.65 -10.94 17.93
CA ILE A 173 -3.11 -12.26 17.52
C ILE A 173 -3.51 -13.00 18.79
N GLN A 174 -4.78 -13.33 18.92
CA GLN A 174 -5.27 -14.19 19.99
C GLN A 174 -5.13 -15.63 19.54
N TYR A 175 -4.48 -16.43 20.38
CA TYR A 175 -4.36 -17.87 20.16
C TYR A 175 -5.20 -18.63 21.18
N ASP A 176 -5.84 -19.70 20.71
CA ASP A 176 -6.39 -20.72 21.60
C ASP A 176 -5.29 -21.71 21.97
N TYR A 177 -5.04 -21.84 23.28
CA TYR A 177 -4.02 -22.72 23.85
C TYR A 177 -4.67 -23.93 24.51
N VAL A 178 -4.44 -25.12 23.96
CA VAL A 178 -4.88 -26.38 24.56
C VAL A 178 -3.71 -27.01 25.29
N ILE A 179 -3.82 -27.19 26.61
CA ILE A 179 -2.81 -27.90 27.42
C ILE A 179 -3.29 -29.26 27.90
N ALA A 180 -2.35 -30.19 28.03
CA ALA A 180 -2.59 -31.46 28.68
C ALA A 180 -2.70 -31.28 30.21
N GLN A 181 -3.79 -31.77 30.79
CA GLN A 181 -3.93 -31.93 32.24
C GLN A 181 -4.53 -33.30 32.60
N GLY A 182 -3.90 -34.00 33.53
CA GLY A 182 -4.41 -35.26 34.08
C GLY A 182 -4.45 -36.40 33.07
N SER A 183 -3.65 -36.32 31.99
CA SER A 183 -3.57 -37.35 30.96
C SER A 183 -2.53 -38.41 31.33
N ALA A 184 -2.82 -39.67 31.02
CA ALA A 184 -1.83 -40.75 31.13
C ALA A 184 -0.89 -40.81 29.91
N MET A 185 -1.21 -40.11 28.82
CA MET A 185 -0.45 -40.12 27.56
C MET A 185 0.50 -38.92 27.41
N TYR A 186 0.13 -37.77 27.99
CA TYR A 186 0.86 -36.50 27.83
C TYR A 186 1.39 -36.02 29.17
N GLN A 187 2.45 -35.22 29.14
CA GLN A 187 2.97 -34.63 30.37
C GLN A 187 2.05 -33.49 30.82
N ASP A 188 1.77 -33.41 32.12
CA ASP A 188 0.97 -32.31 32.67
C ASP A 188 1.66 -30.97 32.38
N GLY A 189 0.93 -30.08 31.68
CA GLY A 189 1.40 -28.77 31.24
C GLY A 189 2.00 -28.73 29.83
N GLU A 190 1.98 -29.84 29.09
CA GLU A 190 2.37 -29.88 27.67
C GLU A 190 1.33 -29.15 26.81
N VAL A 191 1.78 -28.22 25.96
CA VAL A 191 0.92 -27.53 24.99
C VAL A 191 0.65 -28.48 23.82
N LEU A 192 -0.61 -28.87 23.66
CA LEU A 192 -1.06 -29.83 22.65
C LEU A 192 -1.41 -29.14 21.32
N ALA A 193 -2.04 -27.96 21.40
CA ALA A 193 -2.41 -27.17 20.25
C ALA A 193 -2.28 -25.67 20.59
N LYS A 194 -1.90 -24.91 19.57
CA LYS A 194 -1.84 -23.46 19.57
C LYS A 194 -2.31 -23.00 18.19
N GLU A 195 -3.53 -22.50 18.11
CA GLU A 195 -4.17 -22.10 16.85
C GLU A 195 -4.61 -20.63 16.96
N PRO A 196 -4.37 -19.79 15.93
CA PRO A 196 -4.85 -18.42 15.95
C PRO A 196 -6.38 -18.40 15.82
N ASP A 197 -7.05 -17.66 16.68
CA ASP A 197 -8.51 -17.52 16.72
C ASP A 197 -8.94 -16.20 16.07
N GLU A 198 -8.38 -15.07 16.54
CA GLU A 198 -8.69 -13.74 16.00
C GLU A 198 -7.49 -12.79 15.99
N ILE A 199 -7.56 -11.77 15.14
CA ILE A 199 -6.62 -10.66 15.08
C ILE A 199 -7.36 -9.38 15.42
N VAL A 200 -6.91 -8.68 16.45
CA VAL A 200 -7.55 -7.47 16.95
C VAL A 200 -6.58 -6.30 17.05
N TYR A 201 -7.13 -5.09 17.06
CA TYR A 201 -6.37 -3.87 17.27
C TYR A 201 -5.80 -3.81 18.69
N GLY A 202 -4.52 -3.46 18.83
CA GLY A 202 -3.90 -3.16 20.11
C GLY A 202 -3.54 -1.68 20.23
N ASP A 203 -3.98 -0.98 21.29
CA ASP A 203 -3.62 0.43 21.46
C ASP A 203 -2.12 0.56 21.83
N PRO A 204 -1.28 1.19 20.99
CA PRO A 204 0.14 1.34 21.26
C PRO A 204 0.45 2.19 22.50
N ASN A 205 -0.53 2.97 22.97
CA ASN A 205 -0.38 3.72 24.21
C ASN A 205 -0.47 2.83 25.47
N THR A 206 -1.24 1.74 25.43
CA THR A 206 -1.39 0.81 26.58
C THR A 206 -0.46 -0.39 26.46
N ILE A 207 -0.36 -1.00 25.28
CA ILE A 207 0.53 -2.13 24.99
C ILE A 207 1.94 -1.61 24.73
N LYS A 208 2.92 -2.08 25.49
CA LYS A 208 4.31 -1.61 25.44
C LYS A 208 5.29 -2.78 25.48
N PRO A 209 6.46 -2.66 24.83
CA PRO A 209 7.49 -3.69 24.90
C PRO A 209 8.06 -3.79 26.32
N VAL A 210 8.32 -5.01 26.75
CA VAL A 210 9.06 -5.32 27.98
C VAL A 210 10.53 -5.50 27.61
N VAL A 211 11.41 -4.84 28.34
CA VAL A 211 12.85 -4.87 28.07
C VAL A 211 13.65 -5.30 29.28
N ASP A 212 14.80 -5.91 29.03
CA ASP A 212 15.79 -6.25 30.06
C ASP A 212 16.61 -5.02 30.49
N GLU A 213 17.56 -5.24 31.40
CA GLU A 213 18.50 -4.24 31.89
C GLU A 213 19.36 -3.59 30.77
N HIS A 214 19.48 -4.25 29.62
CA HIS A 214 20.25 -3.80 28.46
C HIS A 214 19.38 -3.13 27.37
N ASN A 215 18.09 -2.89 27.63
CA ASN A 215 17.09 -2.42 26.66
C ASN A 215 16.88 -3.39 25.48
N ARG A 216 17.09 -4.68 25.67
CA ARG A 216 16.73 -5.74 24.73
C ARG A 216 15.32 -6.20 25.05
N ALA A 217 14.52 -6.47 24.03
CA ALA A 217 13.16 -6.95 24.25
C ALA A 217 13.16 -8.37 24.83
N GLY A 218 12.24 -8.60 25.76
CA GLY A 218 12.20 -9.82 26.58
C GLY A 218 13.14 -9.76 27.77
N GLY A 219 13.39 -10.91 28.38
CA GLY A 219 14.43 -11.15 29.37
C GLY A 219 14.11 -10.67 30.79
N HIS A 220 12.90 -10.17 31.02
CA HIS A 220 12.52 -9.60 32.31
C HIS A 220 11.44 -10.42 33.04
N TRP A 221 10.40 -10.87 32.33
CA TRP A 221 9.28 -11.61 32.91
C TRP A 221 8.96 -12.88 32.11
N TRP A 222 8.47 -13.90 32.81
CA TRP A 222 8.00 -15.17 32.26
C TRP A 222 6.63 -15.51 32.84
N THR A 223 5.70 -15.94 32.00
CA THR A 223 4.35 -16.29 32.45
C THR A 223 3.82 -17.55 31.78
N CYS A 224 2.77 -18.15 32.35
CA CYS A 224 2.13 -19.33 31.81
C CYS A 224 1.15 -18.94 30.70
N PRO A 225 1.05 -19.68 29.58
CA PRO A 225 0.10 -19.36 28.51
C PRO A 225 -1.37 -19.23 28.96
N ILE A 226 -1.76 -19.95 30.01
CA ILE A 226 -3.13 -19.94 30.54
C ILE A 226 -3.27 -19.12 31.83
N HIS A 227 -2.32 -19.24 32.76
CA HIS A 227 -2.38 -18.56 34.06
C HIS A 227 -1.43 -17.37 34.07
N ARG A 228 -1.89 -16.25 33.51
CA ARG A 228 -1.04 -15.08 33.24
C ARG A 228 -0.92 -14.07 34.39
N GLU A 229 -1.73 -14.22 35.43
CA GLU A 229 -1.92 -13.22 36.51
C GLU A 229 -0.63 -12.85 37.26
N ASP A 230 0.25 -13.82 37.54
CA ASP A 230 1.48 -13.64 38.31
C ASP A 230 2.72 -14.00 37.49
N PRO A 231 3.44 -13.04 36.88
CA PRO A 231 4.68 -13.34 36.15
C PRO A 231 5.81 -13.69 37.12
N ALA A 232 6.72 -14.55 36.67
CA ALA A 232 7.98 -14.84 37.34
C ALA A 232 9.12 -14.00 36.72
N GLU A 233 10.12 -13.65 37.53
CA GLU A 233 11.36 -12.99 37.08
C GLU A 233 12.40 -13.98 36.53
N GLN A 234 12.09 -15.28 36.55
CA GLN A 234 13.00 -16.33 36.06
C GLN A 234 12.22 -17.41 35.30
N PRO A 235 12.86 -18.07 34.32
CA PRO A 235 12.30 -19.24 33.66
C PRO A 235 11.92 -20.32 34.67
N GLY A 236 10.84 -21.05 34.39
CA GLY A 236 10.35 -22.09 35.28
C GLY A 236 9.09 -22.78 34.78
N ARG A 237 8.34 -23.38 35.71
CA ARG A 237 7.05 -24.01 35.44
C ARG A 237 5.95 -23.38 36.27
N CYS A 238 4.75 -23.33 35.70
CA CYS A 238 3.56 -22.84 36.37
C CYS A 238 3.23 -23.70 37.61
N LYS A 239 2.93 -23.06 38.74
CA LYS A 239 2.56 -23.77 39.98
C LYS A 239 1.19 -24.47 39.90
N THR A 240 0.30 -24.00 39.01
CA THR A 240 -1.08 -24.47 38.90
C THR A 240 -1.22 -25.60 37.88
N CYS A 241 -0.68 -25.41 36.67
CA CYS A 241 -0.84 -26.35 35.57
C CYS A 241 0.46 -27.02 35.12
N ASN A 242 1.59 -26.72 35.75
CA ASN A 242 2.91 -27.29 35.44
C ASN A 242 3.43 -27.03 34.01
N ALA A 243 2.76 -26.17 33.24
CA ALA A 243 3.21 -25.72 31.93
C ALA A 243 4.51 -24.92 32.03
N GLU A 244 5.34 -25.01 30.99
CA GLU A 244 6.57 -24.22 30.87
C GLU A 244 6.22 -22.73 30.76
N LEU A 245 6.91 -21.90 31.54
CA LEU A 245 6.71 -20.46 31.49
C LEU A 245 7.38 -19.91 30.24
N GLN A 246 6.63 -19.14 29.46
CA GLN A 246 7.10 -18.49 28.25
C GLN A 246 7.51 -17.04 28.56
N GLU A 247 8.50 -16.56 27.82
CA GLU A 247 9.05 -15.22 27.98
C GLU A 247 8.07 -14.14 27.50
N VAL A 248 7.87 -13.12 28.33
CA VAL A 248 7.00 -11.99 28.04
C VAL A 248 7.76 -10.94 27.23
N PHE A 249 7.21 -10.58 26.08
CA PHE A 249 7.78 -9.54 25.20
C PHE A 249 7.00 -8.22 25.27
N PHE A 250 5.71 -8.26 25.58
CA PHE A 250 4.88 -7.07 25.68
C PHE A 250 3.97 -7.15 26.91
N ALA A 251 3.63 -5.97 27.44
CA ALA A 251 2.68 -5.84 28.54
C ALA A 251 1.72 -4.69 28.26
N GLU A 252 0.43 -4.92 28.49
CA GLU A 252 -0.58 -3.87 28.50
C GLU A 252 -0.70 -3.27 29.90
N GLN A 253 -0.61 -1.95 30.02
CA GLN A 253 -0.81 -1.27 31.30
C GLN A 253 -2.29 -0.94 31.53
N GLN A 254 -2.91 -1.56 32.54
CA GLN A 254 -4.26 -1.19 32.98
C GLN A 254 -4.26 -0.07 34.04
N GLN A 255 -5.42 0.56 34.26
CA GLN A 255 -5.56 1.73 35.15
C GLN A 255 -5.21 1.46 36.63
N GLN A 256 -5.15 0.20 37.07
CA GLN A 256 -4.85 -0.19 38.46
C GLN A 256 -3.45 -0.80 38.69
N GLY A 257 -2.58 -0.79 37.68
CA GLY A 257 -1.22 -1.34 37.80
C GLY A 257 -1.11 -2.84 37.52
N ASP A 258 -2.23 -3.51 37.26
CA ASP A 258 -2.23 -4.85 36.69
C ASP A 258 -1.83 -4.80 35.21
N HIS A 259 -1.17 -5.87 34.76
CA HIS A 259 -0.69 -6.01 33.40
C HIS A 259 -1.28 -7.25 32.74
N ASN A 260 -1.73 -7.10 31.49
CA ASN A 260 -1.92 -8.25 30.61
C ASN A 260 -0.59 -8.52 29.91
N TYR A 261 -0.12 -9.76 29.95
CA TYR A 261 1.18 -10.14 29.41
C TYR A 261 1.02 -10.89 28.09
N TYR A 262 1.85 -10.52 27.13
CA TYR A 262 1.84 -11.09 25.79
C TYR A 262 3.22 -11.65 25.41
N PHE A 263 3.19 -12.75 24.68
CA PHE A 263 4.36 -13.40 24.12
C PHE A 263 4.76 -12.77 22.78
N ARG A 264 5.93 -13.18 22.26
CA ARG A 264 6.50 -12.61 21.05
C ARG A 264 5.64 -12.84 19.81
N ASP A 265 5.04 -14.01 19.75
CA ASP A 265 4.17 -14.55 18.71
C ASP A 265 2.78 -13.88 18.70
N GLU A 266 2.33 -13.33 19.82
CA GLU A 266 0.98 -12.75 19.97
C GLU A 266 0.88 -11.30 19.50
N ILE A 267 1.98 -10.55 19.40
CA ILE A 267 1.94 -9.09 19.15
C ILE A 267 2.73 -8.69 17.92
N VAL A 268 2.04 -8.38 16.82
CA VAL A 268 2.68 -7.82 15.62
C VAL A 268 2.79 -6.32 15.80
N THR A 269 4.01 -5.80 15.74
CA THR A 269 4.26 -4.36 15.86
C THR A 269 5.29 -3.94 14.83
N TRP A 270 5.08 -2.75 14.26
CA TRP A 270 5.98 -2.16 13.29
C TRP A 270 6.01 -0.65 13.45
N ALA A 271 7.17 -0.07 13.19
CA ALA A 271 7.40 1.36 13.22
C ALA A 271 8.06 1.77 11.91
N PHE A 272 7.34 2.52 11.08
CA PHE A 272 7.80 2.92 9.75
C PHE A 272 8.56 4.25 9.76
N PRO A 273 7.98 5.38 10.23
CA PRO A 273 8.56 6.69 9.93
C PRO A 273 9.90 6.95 10.65
N MET A 274 9.99 6.56 11.93
CA MET A 274 11.15 6.82 12.77
C MET A 274 11.34 5.70 13.80
N PRO A 275 11.85 4.52 13.40
CA PRO A 275 12.00 3.38 14.30
C PRO A 275 12.98 3.66 15.45
N ARG A 276 12.60 3.16 16.63
CA ARG A 276 13.34 3.18 17.90
C ARG A 276 13.30 1.79 18.51
N LEU A 277 14.12 1.55 19.53
CA LEU A 277 14.15 0.28 20.26
C LEU A 277 14.25 -0.94 19.33
N HIS A 278 15.16 -0.88 18.35
CA HIS A 278 15.34 -1.94 17.33
C HIS A 278 14.08 -2.25 16.50
N GLY A 279 13.21 -1.26 16.28
CA GLY A 279 11.99 -1.38 15.47
C GLY A 279 10.72 -1.70 16.26
N LEU A 280 10.81 -1.92 17.58
CA LEU A 280 9.66 -2.23 18.45
C LEU A 280 8.90 -0.99 18.94
N ASP A 281 9.45 0.19 18.67
CA ASP A 281 8.84 1.47 18.99
C ASP A 281 9.20 2.49 17.92
N GLY A 282 8.54 3.66 17.92
CA GLY A 282 8.90 4.73 17.01
C GLY A 282 8.49 6.11 17.52
N LEU A 283 8.94 7.14 16.81
CA LEU A 283 8.60 8.53 17.09
C LEU A 283 7.54 9.01 16.10
N ALA A 284 6.43 9.55 16.62
CA ALA A 284 5.33 10.08 15.82
C ALA A 284 5.74 11.34 15.02
N PRO A 285 5.64 11.33 13.68
CA PRO A 285 5.88 12.51 12.84
C PRO A 285 4.95 13.69 13.20
N ALA A 286 3.70 13.40 13.58
CA ALA A 286 2.72 14.41 14.00
C ALA A 286 3.24 15.28 15.15
N GLY A 287 4.11 14.74 16.02
CA GLY A 287 4.71 15.48 17.11
C GLY A 287 5.50 16.72 16.67
N GLY A 288 6.14 16.68 15.50
CA GLY A 288 6.93 17.80 14.96
C GLY A 288 6.10 18.91 14.32
N VAL A 289 4.92 18.59 13.79
CA VAL A 289 4.04 19.54 13.09
C VAL A 289 2.83 19.98 13.91
N MET A 290 2.59 19.36 15.07
CA MET A 290 1.41 19.63 15.90
C MET A 290 1.24 21.11 16.27
N LEU A 291 2.33 21.83 16.55
CA LEU A 291 2.25 23.23 16.91
C LEU A 291 1.73 24.08 15.74
N ARG A 292 2.11 23.76 14.50
CA ARG A 292 1.61 24.43 13.29
C ARG A 292 0.11 24.19 13.13
N GLN A 293 -0.32 22.95 13.33
CA GLN A 293 -1.74 22.60 13.30
C GLN A 293 -2.56 23.38 14.34
N LEU A 294 -2.03 23.54 15.55
CA LEU A 294 -2.68 24.34 16.60
C LEU A 294 -2.72 25.83 16.25
N ILE A 295 -1.68 26.36 15.61
CA ILE A 295 -1.67 27.75 15.13
C ILE A 295 -2.76 27.95 14.07
N LEU A 296 -2.89 27.04 13.11
CA LEU A 296 -3.97 27.08 12.11
C LEU A 296 -5.35 27.08 12.77
N GLU A 297 -5.58 26.18 13.74
CA GLU A 297 -6.84 26.12 14.50
C GLU A 297 -7.11 27.43 15.25
N MET A 298 -6.08 28.04 15.86
CA MET A 298 -6.23 29.36 16.48
C MET A 298 -6.57 30.44 15.45
N MET A 299 -5.90 30.46 14.30
CA MET A 299 -6.20 31.40 13.21
C MET A 299 -7.64 31.25 12.71
N HIS A 300 -8.16 30.02 12.61
CA HIS A 300 -9.56 29.76 12.27
C HIS A 300 -10.52 30.29 13.34
N ARG A 301 -10.24 30.02 14.62
CA ARG A 301 -11.07 30.53 15.73
C ARG A 301 -11.07 32.06 15.80
N TYR A 302 -9.92 32.71 15.63
CA TYR A 302 -9.83 34.16 15.57
C TYR A 302 -10.57 34.73 14.36
N GLY A 303 -10.43 34.11 13.19
CA GLY A 303 -11.20 34.48 12.00
C GLY A 303 -12.71 34.35 12.22
N ALA A 304 -13.17 33.25 12.81
CA ALA A 304 -14.59 33.05 13.13
C ALA A 304 -15.10 34.11 14.12
N ALA A 305 -14.32 34.45 15.15
CA ALA A 305 -14.66 35.49 16.11
C ALA A 305 -14.78 36.88 15.47
N PHE A 306 -14.02 37.15 14.40
CA PHE A 306 -14.12 38.39 13.63
C PHE A 306 -15.42 38.51 12.81
N TYR A 307 -15.95 37.39 12.29
CA TYR A 307 -17.17 37.37 11.46
C TYR A 307 -18.47 37.19 12.26
N ASP A 308 -18.38 36.87 13.55
CA ASP A 308 -19.53 36.79 14.45
C ASP A 308 -20.07 38.21 14.73
N GLN A 309 -21.22 38.55 14.15
CA GLN A 309 -21.83 39.90 14.24
C GLN A 309 -22.44 40.22 15.61
N GLU A 310 -22.71 39.20 16.43
CA GLU A 310 -23.18 39.37 17.82
C GLU A 310 -22.02 39.45 18.82
N SER A 311 -20.81 39.26 18.32
CA SER A 311 -19.57 39.33 19.06
C SER A 311 -19.00 40.74 18.95
N ASP A 312 -19.28 41.58 19.95
CA ASP A 312 -18.60 42.87 20.20
C ASP A 312 -17.10 42.68 20.58
N ARG A 313 -16.49 41.55 20.18
CA ARG A 313 -15.15 41.09 20.53
C ARG A 313 -14.12 41.70 19.57
N LEU A 314 -13.14 42.41 20.09
CA LEU A 314 -11.93 42.78 19.35
C LEU A 314 -10.73 42.21 20.12
N PRO A 315 -10.30 40.97 19.82
CA PRO A 315 -9.24 40.27 20.58
C PRO A 315 -7.90 41.01 20.61
N ASN A 316 -7.75 42.00 19.74
CA ASN A 316 -6.53 42.76 19.52
C ASN A 316 -6.62 44.23 19.90
N GLN A 317 -7.63 44.64 20.66
CA GLN A 317 -7.76 46.05 21.04
C GLN A 317 -7.41 46.29 22.50
N LEU A 318 -6.34 47.07 22.71
CA LEU A 318 -6.00 47.61 24.00
C LEU A 318 -6.82 48.88 24.22
N MET A 319 -7.79 48.82 25.14
CA MET A 319 -8.59 49.97 25.52
C MET A 319 -7.92 50.73 26.67
N ILE A 320 -7.40 51.93 26.37
CA ILE A 320 -6.88 52.84 27.39
C ILE A 320 -8.00 53.80 27.77
N LEU A 321 -8.59 53.58 28.95
CA LEU A 321 -9.67 54.40 29.48
C LEU A 321 -9.13 55.43 30.47
N HIS A 322 -9.25 56.71 30.13
CA HIS A 322 -9.01 57.79 31.08
C HIS A 322 -10.30 58.15 31.83
N THR A 323 -10.44 57.67 33.07
CA THR A 323 -11.60 57.98 33.94
C THR A 323 -11.20 58.61 35.27
N THR A 324 -12.04 59.52 35.78
CA THR A 324 -11.89 60.14 37.11
C THR A 324 -12.49 59.28 38.24
N ASN A 325 -13.22 58.21 37.91
CA ASN A 325 -13.88 57.33 38.88
C ASN A 325 -13.40 55.86 38.76
N ALA A 326 -12.19 55.61 39.23
CA ALA A 326 -11.54 54.29 39.13
C ALA A 326 -12.22 53.18 39.96
N ASP A 327 -12.93 53.52 41.05
CA ASP A 327 -13.47 52.51 41.97
C ASP A 327 -14.81 51.94 41.51
N SER A 328 -15.62 52.72 40.78
CA SER A 328 -16.83 52.21 40.13
C SER A 328 -16.47 51.24 39.00
N PHE A 329 -15.45 51.60 38.23
CA PHE A 329 -14.93 50.79 37.13
C PHE A 329 -14.32 49.47 37.61
N ARG A 330 -13.53 49.49 38.70
CA ARG A 330 -12.98 48.26 39.29
C ARG A 330 -14.05 47.27 39.73
N LYS A 331 -15.16 47.75 40.31
CA LYS A 331 -16.27 46.89 40.74
C LYS A 331 -17.02 46.27 39.57
N GLU A 332 -17.10 46.98 38.45
CA GLU A 332 -17.69 46.47 37.21
C GLU A 332 -16.81 45.37 36.62
N ILE A 333 -15.49 45.62 36.46
CA ILE A 333 -14.53 44.57 36.06
C ILE A 333 -14.52 43.37 37.00
N GLN A 334 -14.66 43.58 38.31
CA GLN A 334 -14.70 42.46 39.26
C GLN A 334 -15.97 41.64 39.14
N ARG A 335 -17.13 42.28 38.90
CA ARG A 335 -18.40 41.59 38.64
C ARG A 335 -18.33 40.74 37.36
N ILE A 336 -17.63 41.23 36.34
CA ILE A 336 -17.40 40.55 35.06
C ILE A 336 -16.51 39.32 35.25
N ARG A 337 -15.48 39.46 36.09
CA ARG A 337 -14.52 38.38 36.38
C ARG A 337 -15.08 37.28 37.29
N ASP A 338 -16.18 37.56 37.98
CA ASP A 338 -16.87 36.64 38.89
C ASP A 338 -17.99 35.85 38.16
N ASP A 339 -18.31 36.15 36.90
CA ASP A 339 -19.11 35.28 36.02
C ASP A 339 -18.23 34.14 35.47
N ASP A 340 -18.75 32.90 35.46
CA ASP A 340 -17.99 31.67 35.14
C ASP A 340 -17.63 31.52 33.65
N ASP A 341 -17.87 32.53 32.81
CA ASP A 341 -17.50 32.51 31.39
C ASP A 341 -16.12 33.17 31.19
N PRO A 342 -15.06 32.40 30.90
CA PRO A 342 -13.71 32.93 30.68
C PRO A 342 -13.59 33.85 29.44
N TYR A 343 -14.66 34.04 28.67
CA TYR A 343 -14.70 34.83 27.44
C TYR A 343 -15.68 36.01 27.44
N ASP A 344 -16.28 36.37 28.59
CA ASP A 344 -17.16 37.55 28.68
C ASP A 344 -16.34 38.86 28.77
N SER A 345 -16.70 39.85 27.97
CA SER A 345 -16.15 41.21 28.01
C SER A 345 -17.26 42.21 27.71
N PRO A 346 -17.97 42.71 28.73
CA PRO A 346 -19.11 43.57 28.49
C PRO A 346 -18.70 45.02 28.26
N ILE A 347 -19.58 45.70 27.52
CA ILE A 347 -19.52 47.14 27.27
C ILE A 347 -19.61 47.88 28.60
N LEU A 348 -18.53 48.55 28.96
CA LEU A 348 -18.43 49.37 30.16
C LEU A 348 -19.22 50.67 29.95
N SER A 349 -20.43 50.74 30.50
CA SER A 349 -21.23 51.95 30.46
C SER A 349 -20.97 52.78 31.72
N ASN A 350 -20.43 54.00 31.55
CA ASN A 350 -20.24 54.92 32.66
C ASN A 350 -21.56 55.65 32.99
N GLU A 351 -22.06 55.54 34.21
CA GLU A 351 -23.13 56.41 34.70
C GLU A 351 -22.56 57.82 35.00
N TYR A 352 -23.05 58.82 34.27
CA TYR A 352 -22.67 60.21 34.48
C TYR A 352 -23.07 60.70 35.88
N SER A 353 -22.11 61.20 36.64
CA SER A 353 -22.40 62.09 37.78
C SER A 353 -22.72 63.50 37.22
N PRO A 354 -23.87 64.11 37.57
CA PRO A 354 -24.35 65.36 36.95
C PRO A 354 -23.51 66.61 37.25
N GLN A 355 -22.32 66.48 37.84
CA GLN A 355 -21.47 67.60 38.27
C GLN A 355 -20.04 67.60 37.72
N ASP A 356 -19.63 66.60 36.93
CA ASP A 356 -18.28 66.58 36.34
C ASP A 356 -18.34 66.48 34.80
N SER A 357 -17.71 67.44 34.12
CA SER A 357 -17.71 67.59 32.66
C SER A 357 -16.42 67.08 32.00
N SER A 358 -15.71 66.15 32.64
CA SER A 358 -14.60 65.46 31.99
C SER A 358 -15.15 64.33 31.12
N THR A 359 -15.23 64.56 29.81
CA THR A 359 -15.48 63.50 28.83
C THR A 359 -14.32 62.51 28.91
N PRO A 360 -14.54 61.23 29.29
CA PRO A 360 -13.48 60.25 29.25
C PRO A 360 -13.08 60.02 27.78
N THR A 361 -11.77 60.09 27.50
CA THR A 361 -11.21 59.73 26.21
C THR A 361 -10.90 58.24 26.22
N LEU A 362 -11.60 57.48 25.38
CA LEU A 362 -11.30 56.09 25.07
C LEU A 362 -10.33 56.08 23.89
N GLU A 363 -9.10 55.66 24.12
CA GLU A 363 -8.15 55.40 23.04
C GLU A 363 -8.09 53.90 22.83
N VAL A 364 -8.56 53.47 21.66
CA VAL A 364 -8.52 52.08 21.23
C VAL A 364 -7.25 51.94 20.40
N VAL A 365 -6.29 51.15 20.90
CA VAL A 365 -5.05 50.87 20.21
C VAL A 365 -5.11 49.43 19.70
N ASP A 366 -4.96 49.27 18.39
CA ASP A 366 -4.77 47.94 17.80
C ASP A 366 -3.41 47.40 18.24
N ALA A 367 -3.45 46.37 19.08
CA ALA A 367 -2.29 45.78 19.75
C ALA A 367 -1.47 44.89 18.80
N MET A 368 -2.07 44.31 17.74
CA MET A 368 -1.33 43.64 16.67
C MET A 368 -1.98 43.83 15.28
N PRO A 369 -1.17 43.89 14.21
CA PRO A 369 -1.63 43.94 12.82
C PRO A 369 -2.52 42.76 12.38
N ASP A 370 -3.44 43.01 11.45
CA ASP A 370 -4.35 42.01 10.88
C ASP A 370 -3.62 40.84 10.17
N GLU A 371 -2.43 41.09 9.62
CA GLU A 371 -1.55 40.06 9.03
C GLU A 371 -1.05 39.03 10.06
N LEU A 372 -0.87 39.43 11.32
CA LEU A 372 -0.47 38.55 12.43
C LEU A 372 -1.67 37.89 13.13
N LEU A 373 -2.90 38.30 12.80
CA LEU A 373 -4.15 37.79 13.34
C LEU A 373 -4.73 36.58 12.59
N GLY A 374 -4.00 36.06 11.60
CA GLY A 374 -4.43 34.92 10.82
C GLY A 374 -5.24 35.27 9.57
N GLN A 375 -5.02 36.45 8.99
CA GLN A 375 -5.53 36.79 7.66
C GLN A 375 -4.49 36.62 6.54
N SER A 376 -3.23 36.35 6.86
CA SER A 376 -2.21 36.02 5.86
C SER A 376 -2.50 34.65 5.24
N ALA A 377 -2.90 34.64 3.97
CA ALA A 377 -3.14 33.42 3.22
C ALA A 377 -1.82 32.63 3.02
N GLU A 378 -0.71 33.34 2.79
CA GLU A 378 0.63 32.78 2.60
C GLU A 378 1.09 31.95 3.82
N ILE A 379 1.05 32.51 5.04
CA ILE A 379 1.45 31.77 6.26
C ILE A 379 0.55 30.55 6.51
N LYS A 380 -0.75 30.65 6.20
CA LYS A 380 -1.65 29.49 6.30
C LYS A 380 -1.24 28.41 5.32
N GLN A 381 -0.97 28.78 4.07
CA GLN A 381 -0.54 27.86 3.04
C GLN A 381 0.78 27.19 3.43
N ASP A 382 1.80 27.94 3.84
CA ASP A 382 3.08 27.39 4.30
C ASP A 382 2.90 26.34 5.41
N TYR A 383 2.03 26.61 6.40
CA TYR A 383 1.76 25.64 7.46
C TYR A 383 0.99 24.41 6.97
N LYS A 384 0.05 24.56 6.03
CA LYS A 384 -0.64 23.43 5.41
C LYS A 384 0.37 22.55 4.65
N GLU A 385 1.24 23.16 3.86
CA GLU A 385 2.27 22.46 3.09
C GLU A 385 3.27 21.74 4.00
N ASP A 386 3.79 22.41 5.04
CA ASP A 386 4.69 21.80 6.04
C ASP A 386 4.04 20.56 6.71
N ILE A 387 2.73 20.62 7.01
CA ILE A 387 1.99 19.51 7.62
C ILE A 387 1.90 18.32 6.64
N ARG A 388 1.55 18.57 5.37
CA ARG A 388 1.40 17.52 4.35
C ARG A 388 2.73 16.84 4.03
N GLN A 389 3.78 17.64 3.86
CA GLN A 389 5.13 17.12 3.62
C GLN A 389 5.63 16.24 4.77
N ALA A 390 5.30 16.59 6.02
CA ALA A 390 5.68 15.76 7.17
C ALA A 390 4.97 14.39 7.23
N ILE A 391 3.82 14.25 6.58
CA ILE A 391 3.06 12.99 6.46
C ILE A 391 3.38 12.26 5.15
N GLY A 392 4.11 12.89 4.22
CA GLY A 392 4.44 12.28 2.93
C GLY A 392 3.30 12.35 1.92
N ILE A 393 2.54 13.45 1.92
CA ILE A 393 1.49 13.72 0.92
C ILE A 393 1.83 14.99 0.16
N SER A 394 1.67 14.94 -1.17
CA SER A 394 1.86 16.12 -2.01
C SER A 394 0.72 17.13 -1.91
N ASN A 395 1.02 18.37 -2.26
CA ASN A 395 0.02 19.44 -2.30
C ASN A 395 -1.06 19.20 -3.36
N ALA A 396 -0.77 18.42 -4.41
CA ALA A 396 -1.70 18.08 -5.48
C ALA A 396 -2.95 17.31 -5.00
N HIS A 397 -2.90 16.66 -3.83
CA HIS A 397 -4.07 16.00 -3.23
C HIS A 397 -5.04 16.97 -2.54
N ASP A 398 -4.72 18.27 -2.47
CA ASP A 398 -5.59 19.28 -1.88
C ASP A 398 -6.53 19.89 -2.94
N SER A 399 -7.83 19.90 -2.64
CA SER A 399 -8.87 20.46 -3.51
C SER A 399 -8.97 22.00 -3.46
N ASP A 400 -8.31 22.65 -2.48
CA ASP A 400 -8.36 24.10 -2.27
C ASP A 400 -7.31 24.90 -3.08
N LEU A 401 -6.36 24.25 -3.75
CA LEU A 401 -5.34 24.92 -4.57
C LEU A 401 -5.88 25.26 -5.97
N GLN A 402 -6.74 26.27 -6.05
CA GLN A 402 -7.38 26.71 -7.30
C GLN A 402 -6.49 27.50 -8.28
N ASP A 403 -5.19 27.69 -8.02
CA ASP A 403 -4.33 28.57 -8.83
C ASP A 403 -2.94 28.00 -9.20
N ALA A 404 -2.74 26.68 -9.11
CA ALA A 404 -1.51 26.06 -9.62
C ALA A 404 -1.61 25.84 -11.14
N GLY A 405 -1.37 26.90 -11.91
CA GLY A 405 -1.22 26.81 -13.36
C GLY A 405 -0.03 25.93 -13.76
N GLY A 406 -0.25 24.63 -13.94
CA GLY A 406 0.72 23.72 -14.52
C GLY A 406 0.46 22.24 -14.22
N LEU A 407 -0.36 21.59 -15.03
CA LEU A 407 -0.61 20.13 -15.02
C LEU A 407 0.68 19.28 -15.00
N ASN A 408 1.77 19.81 -15.56
CA ASN A 408 3.08 19.14 -15.59
C ASN A 408 3.76 19.06 -14.21
N ASN A 409 3.49 20.01 -13.31
CA ASN A 409 4.06 20.00 -11.96
C ASN A 409 3.18 19.22 -10.96
N GLU A 410 1.87 19.17 -11.18
CA GLU A 410 0.95 18.34 -10.38
C GLU A 410 1.20 16.85 -10.60
N GLY A 411 1.37 16.41 -11.85
CA GLY A 411 1.70 15.02 -12.16
C GLY A 411 3.01 14.55 -11.51
N LEU A 412 4.07 15.38 -11.55
CA LEU A 412 5.35 15.06 -10.89
C LEU A 412 5.22 14.97 -9.36
N GLN A 413 4.35 15.78 -8.76
CA GLN A 413 4.12 15.75 -7.31
C GLN A 413 3.34 14.50 -6.86
N LEU A 414 2.39 14.04 -7.69
CA LEU A 414 1.69 12.77 -7.48
C LEU A 414 2.66 11.59 -7.59
N GLU A 415 3.50 11.56 -8.62
CA GLU A 415 4.52 10.50 -8.82
C GLU A 415 5.46 10.34 -7.62
N VAL A 416 5.92 11.46 -7.03
CA VAL A 416 6.77 11.42 -5.83
C VAL A 416 6.03 10.79 -4.65
N THR A 417 4.73 11.07 -4.53
CA THR A 417 3.88 10.50 -3.47
C THR A 417 3.68 9.00 -3.69
N ASP A 418 3.35 8.60 -4.92
CA ASP A 418 3.17 7.20 -5.31
C ASP A 418 4.43 6.37 -5.08
N ARG A 419 5.61 6.93 -5.42
CA ARG A 419 6.90 6.27 -5.15
C ARG A 419 7.15 6.08 -3.64
N ASP A 420 6.83 7.08 -2.83
CA ASP A 420 6.98 6.98 -1.38
C ASP A 420 5.99 5.96 -0.77
N ILE A 421 4.78 5.86 -1.32
CA ILE A 421 3.80 4.83 -0.97
C ILE A 421 4.30 3.44 -1.36
N ALA A 422 4.78 3.26 -2.59
CA ALA A 422 5.31 1.99 -3.07
C ALA A 422 6.50 1.51 -2.21
N SER A 423 7.39 2.44 -1.81
CA SER A 423 8.48 2.14 -0.88
C SER A 423 7.94 1.66 0.48
N GLN A 424 6.89 2.29 1.01
CA GLN A 424 6.27 1.87 2.27
C GLN A 424 5.61 0.49 2.13
N GLN A 425 4.93 0.22 1.02
CA GLN A 425 4.33 -1.10 0.74
C GLN A 425 5.40 -2.20 0.70
N HIS A 426 6.53 -1.94 0.05
CA HIS A 426 7.65 -2.87 -0.01
C HIS A 426 8.22 -3.18 1.38
N ASP A 427 8.46 -2.15 2.20
CA ASP A 427 8.89 -2.32 3.60
C ASP A 427 7.87 -3.11 4.44
N TYR A 428 6.58 -3.03 4.10
CA TYR A 428 5.51 -3.73 4.81
C TYR A 428 5.49 -5.22 4.45
N ILE A 429 5.70 -5.55 3.18
CA ILE A 429 5.82 -6.92 2.67
C ILE A 429 6.98 -7.63 3.38
N GLU A 430 8.18 -7.02 3.36
CA GLU A 430 9.37 -7.63 3.97
C GLU A 430 9.37 -7.57 5.50
N GLY A 431 8.62 -6.64 6.09
CA GLY A 431 8.59 -6.39 7.52
C GLY A 431 7.48 -7.12 8.26
N TRP A 432 6.38 -6.42 8.47
CA TRP A 432 5.34 -6.86 9.41
C TRP A 432 4.38 -7.89 8.80
N LEU A 433 4.17 -7.87 7.47
CA LEU A 433 3.35 -8.85 6.77
C LEU A 433 4.00 -10.23 6.77
N ASP A 434 5.31 -10.30 6.47
CA ASP A 434 6.09 -11.53 6.63
C ASP A 434 6.10 -12.01 8.10
N THR A 435 6.24 -11.09 9.05
CA THR A 435 6.15 -11.42 10.48
C THR A 435 4.77 -11.97 10.87
N LEU A 436 3.69 -11.41 10.32
CA LEU A 436 2.32 -11.87 10.53
C LEU A 436 2.12 -13.27 9.94
N ALA A 437 2.52 -13.48 8.68
CA ALA A 437 2.43 -14.77 7.99
C ALA A 437 3.14 -15.88 8.80
N LYS A 438 4.38 -15.64 9.22
CA LYS A 438 5.17 -16.58 10.06
C LYS A 438 4.51 -16.92 11.40
N ARG A 439 3.73 -16.00 11.96
CA ARG A 439 3.06 -16.22 13.26
C ARG A 439 1.72 -16.91 13.11
N LEU A 440 1.03 -16.67 12.00
CA LEU A 440 -0.16 -17.42 11.62
C LEU A 440 0.18 -18.84 11.16
N GLY A 441 1.46 -19.12 10.87
CA GLY A 441 1.91 -20.42 10.36
C GLY A 441 1.65 -20.56 8.86
N ILE A 442 1.66 -19.44 8.13
CA ILE A 442 1.57 -19.39 6.67
C ILE A 442 3.01 -19.42 6.14
N ASP A 443 3.42 -20.55 5.59
CA ASP A 443 4.82 -20.78 5.17
C ASP A 443 5.00 -20.74 3.65
N ASP A 444 4.00 -21.21 2.88
CA ASP A 444 4.11 -21.35 1.42
C ASP A 444 3.62 -20.11 0.65
N TRP A 445 2.90 -19.21 1.32
CA TRP A 445 2.33 -18.00 0.72
C TRP A 445 2.89 -16.73 1.36
N ARG A 446 3.00 -15.67 0.55
CA ARG A 446 3.37 -14.32 0.98
C ARG A 446 2.16 -13.38 0.84
N ILE A 447 2.05 -12.45 1.79
CA ILE A 447 1.03 -11.40 1.79
C ILE A 447 1.64 -10.18 1.10
N GLU A 448 1.01 -9.73 0.01
CA GLU A 448 1.47 -8.62 -0.81
C GLU A 448 0.37 -7.58 -1.05
N PHE A 449 0.81 -6.40 -1.49
CA PHE A 449 -0.06 -5.42 -2.13
C PHE A 449 -0.10 -5.73 -3.63
N LEU A 450 -1.23 -5.49 -4.29
CA LEU A 450 -1.24 -5.45 -5.75
C LEU A 450 -0.26 -4.34 -6.19
N PRO A 451 0.80 -4.66 -6.95
CA PRO A 451 1.74 -3.65 -7.41
C PRO A 451 0.94 -2.61 -8.21
N SER A 452 1.23 -1.32 -7.98
CA SER A 452 0.92 -0.31 -8.99
C SER A 452 1.59 -0.80 -10.27
N THR A 453 0.79 -1.08 -11.30
CA THR A 453 1.16 -1.62 -12.62
C THR A 453 2.66 -1.52 -12.91
N GLU A 454 3.31 -2.66 -13.13
CA GLU A 454 4.73 -2.80 -13.49
C GLU A 454 5.13 -2.09 -14.82
N ASP A 455 4.22 -1.35 -15.45
CA ASP A 455 4.48 -0.43 -16.56
C ASP A 455 5.21 0.87 -16.14
N ASP A 456 5.27 1.19 -14.83
CA ASP A 456 5.89 2.44 -14.38
C ASP A 456 7.41 2.45 -14.53
N GLU A 457 8.15 1.33 -14.43
CA GLU A 457 9.61 1.40 -14.66
C GLU A 457 9.95 1.76 -16.11
N GLY A 458 9.23 1.20 -17.08
CA GLY A 458 9.39 1.51 -18.50
C GLY A 458 8.91 2.93 -18.84
N ALA A 459 7.76 3.35 -18.31
CA ALA A 459 7.25 4.70 -18.48
C ALA A 459 8.15 5.76 -17.82
N LEU A 460 8.71 5.47 -16.65
CA LEU A 460 9.63 6.35 -15.92
C LEU A 460 10.99 6.46 -16.61
N ASP A 461 11.54 5.36 -17.13
CA ASP A 461 12.79 5.39 -17.87
C ASP A 461 12.63 6.15 -19.20
N LEU A 462 11.50 5.94 -19.88
CA LEU A 462 11.09 6.69 -21.07
C LEU A 462 10.89 8.18 -20.77
N GLN A 463 10.26 8.53 -19.66
CA GLN A 463 10.03 9.92 -19.26
C GLN A 463 11.35 10.61 -18.86
N ARG A 464 12.27 9.89 -18.20
CA ARG A 464 13.63 10.37 -17.90
C ARG A 464 14.45 10.60 -19.16
N THR A 465 14.41 9.67 -20.13
CA THR A 465 15.08 9.85 -21.43
C THR A 465 14.45 10.97 -22.25
N LEU A 466 13.12 11.10 -22.29
CA LEU A 466 12.43 12.23 -22.93
C LEU A 466 12.83 13.57 -22.31
N ARG A 467 12.91 13.65 -20.98
CA ARG A 467 13.34 14.86 -20.27
C ARG A 467 14.81 15.18 -20.53
N ALA A 468 15.69 14.17 -20.55
CA ALA A 468 17.10 14.35 -20.92
C ALA A 468 17.25 14.85 -22.36
N GLY A 469 16.44 14.33 -23.29
CA GLY A 469 16.39 14.78 -24.68
C GLY A 469 15.89 16.22 -24.84
N GLN A 470 14.84 16.60 -24.11
CA GLN A 470 14.35 17.98 -24.09
C GLN A 470 15.41 18.95 -23.52
N LEU A 471 16.04 18.61 -22.39
CA LEU A 471 17.07 19.44 -21.78
C LEU A 471 18.31 19.59 -22.69
N ALA A 472 18.67 18.52 -23.41
CA ALA A 472 19.74 18.53 -24.40
C ALA A 472 19.39 19.46 -25.58
N ALA A 473 18.17 19.36 -26.12
CA ALA A 473 17.69 20.23 -27.19
C ALA A 473 17.60 21.70 -26.77
N GLU A 474 17.12 21.99 -25.55
CA GLU A 474 17.10 23.34 -24.96
C GLU A 474 18.51 23.90 -24.76
N SER A 475 19.48 23.03 -24.47
CA SER A 475 20.90 23.36 -24.34
C SER A 475 21.62 23.47 -25.69
N GLY A 476 20.90 23.30 -26.81
CA GLY A 476 21.45 23.39 -28.17
C GLY A 476 22.28 22.18 -28.61
N LEU A 477 22.14 21.05 -27.93
CA LEU A 477 22.71 19.76 -28.34
C LEU A 477 21.73 19.04 -29.27
N ASP A 478 22.25 18.43 -30.34
CA ASP A 478 21.43 17.59 -31.23
C ASP A 478 21.13 16.27 -30.52
N ALA A 479 19.90 16.11 -30.04
CA ALA A 479 19.39 14.88 -29.45
C ALA A 479 18.50 14.15 -30.46
N ARG A 480 18.80 12.87 -30.72
CA ARG A 480 18.07 12.03 -31.67
C ARG A 480 17.85 10.64 -31.09
N TRP A 481 16.73 10.05 -31.47
CA TRP A 481 16.39 8.68 -31.10
C TRP A 481 16.94 7.73 -32.17
N GLU A 482 17.79 6.79 -31.78
CA GLU A 482 18.29 5.69 -32.62
C GLU A 482 18.08 4.37 -31.88
N ASP A 483 17.39 3.40 -32.50
CA ASP A 483 17.16 2.05 -31.97
C ASP A 483 16.63 2.00 -30.51
N GLY A 484 15.71 2.91 -30.16
CA GLY A 484 15.09 2.98 -28.82
C GLY A 484 15.95 3.68 -27.75
N GLU A 485 17.18 4.11 -28.08
CA GLU A 485 18.05 4.83 -27.16
C GLU A 485 18.22 6.32 -27.57
N LEU A 486 18.26 7.20 -26.57
CA LEU A 486 18.53 8.62 -26.77
C LEU A 486 20.04 8.84 -27.02
N VAL A 487 20.39 9.19 -28.25
CA VAL A 487 21.75 9.58 -28.63
C VAL A 487 21.87 11.10 -28.63
N ILE A 488 22.68 11.64 -27.71
CA ILE A 488 23.02 13.06 -27.65
C ILE A 488 24.37 13.27 -28.34
N ASP A 489 24.37 13.97 -29.48
CA ASP A 489 25.61 14.29 -30.18
C ASP A 489 26.43 15.33 -29.38
N SER A 490 27.73 15.05 -29.25
CA SER A 490 28.62 15.84 -28.38
C SER A 490 28.79 17.30 -28.85
N GLY A 491 28.26 18.24 -28.06
CA GLY A 491 28.62 19.66 -28.06
C GLY A 491 29.38 20.03 -26.78
N GLU A 492 30.17 21.09 -26.82
CA GLU A 492 30.87 21.61 -25.63
C GLU A 492 29.86 22.14 -24.61
N PHE A 493 29.59 21.34 -23.58
CA PHE A 493 28.79 21.72 -22.43
C PHE A 493 29.73 22.19 -21.30
N GLU A 494 29.66 23.46 -20.92
CA GLU A 494 30.20 23.92 -19.63
C GLU A 494 29.10 23.78 -18.58
N ALA A 495 29.25 22.77 -17.71
CA ALA A 495 28.39 22.63 -16.55
C ALA A 495 28.47 23.91 -15.69
N PRO A 496 27.34 24.51 -15.29
CA PRO A 496 27.36 25.51 -14.23
C PRO A 496 28.01 24.88 -12.99
N PRO A 497 28.81 25.63 -12.21
CA PRO A 497 29.49 25.07 -11.05
C PRO A 497 28.47 24.45 -10.10
N GLU A 498 28.65 23.17 -9.80
CA GLU A 498 27.87 22.42 -8.83
C GLU A 498 27.83 23.20 -7.51
N ASN A 499 26.66 23.67 -7.11
CA ASN A 499 26.45 24.12 -5.75
C ASN A 499 25.89 22.93 -4.97
N PRO A 500 26.68 22.30 -4.08
CA PRO A 500 26.20 21.17 -3.30
C PRO A 500 25.19 21.66 -2.27
N LEU A 501 24.09 20.91 -2.14
CA LEU A 501 23.08 21.05 -1.09
C LEU A 501 23.71 21.41 0.28
N GLY A 502 23.27 22.52 0.87
CA GLY A 502 23.40 22.78 2.31
C GLY A 502 23.73 24.22 2.69
N GLY A 503 22.72 25.00 3.12
CA GLY A 503 22.95 26.25 3.85
C GLY A 503 21.75 27.18 3.91
N ALA A 504 21.14 27.28 5.09
CA ALA A 504 20.18 28.32 5.42
C ALA A 504 20.83 29.72 5.40
N GLY A 505 20.06 30.71 4.93
CA GLY A 505 20.21 32.13 5.27
C GLY A 505 21.04 32.99 4.30
N ASP A 506 20.35 33.85 3.55
CA ASP A 506 20.32 35.31 3.72
C ASP A 506 20.15 36.04 2.36
N SER A 507 19.36 37.10 2.48
CA SER A 507 18.87 38.13 1.58
C SER A 507 19.77 38.64 0.44
N GLY A 508 19.12 39.11 -0.62
CA GLY A 508 19.76 39.96 -1.63
C GLY A 508 18.88 40.23 -2.85
N GLU A 509 18.17 41.34 -2.81
CA GLU A 509 17.47 42.06 -3.87
C GLU A 509 18.05 41.90 -5.31
N ASP A 510 17.17 41.64 -6.29
CA ASP A 510 17.01 42.52 -7.45
C ASP A 510 15.82 42.07 -8.31
N GLN A 511 14.69 42.78 -8.17
CA GLN A 511 13.67 42.85 -9.21
C GLN A 511 14.15 43.77 -10.34
N PRO A 512 13.75 43.53 -11.59
CA PRO A 512 13.43 44.60 -12.50
C PRO A 512 11.91 44.68 -12.69
N GLU A 513 11.35 45.79 -12.24
CA GLU A 513 10.02 46.24 -12.63
C GLU A 513 9.95 46.50 -14.15
N GLY A 514 8.81 46.13 -14.74
CA GLY A 514 8.13 46.97 -15.73
C GLY A 514 8.26 46.56 -17.20
N SER A 515 7.16 46.09 -17.78
CA SER A 515 6.27 46.98 -18.54
C SER A 515 5.13 46.20 -19.17
N GLY A 516 3.90 46.64 -18.87
CA GLY A 516 2.72 46.24 -19.62
C GLY A 516 2.82 46.73 -21.07
N GLN A 517 2.42 45.85 -21.99
CA GLN A 517 2.00 46.25 -23.32
C GLN A 517 0.92 45.30 -23.80
N ASP A 518 -0.30 45.82 -23.81
CA ASP A 518 -1.43 45.32 -24.57
C ASP A 518 -1.08 45.14 -26.05
N GLY A 519 -1.43 43.98 -26.61
CA GLY A 519 -1.36 43.66 -28.03
C GLY A 519 -2.26 42.46 -28.35
N PRO A 520 -2.83 42.37 -29.56
CA PRO A 520 -4.28 42.47 -29.72
C PRO A 520 -5.03 41.13 -29.83
N ASP A 521 -6.29 41.18 -29.39
CA ASP A 521 -7.36 40.22 -29.68
C ASP A 521 -7.37 39.81 -31.16
N THR A 522 -7.18 38.52 -31.40
CA THR A 522 -7.58 37.86 -32.65
C THR A 522 -8.85 37.04 -32.38
N PRO A 523 -9.92 37.21 -33.19
CA PRO A 523 -11.16 36.51 -32.95
C PRO A 523 -11.06 35.06 -33.43
N THR A 524 -11.15 34.11 -32.49
CA THR A 524 -11.33 32.69 -32.76
C THR A 524 -12.64 32.45 -33.54
N PRO A 525 -12.66 31.63 -34.59
CA PRO A 525 -13.88 31.31 -35.33
C PRO A 525 -14.88 30.53 -34.46
N PRO A 526 -16.19 30.77 -34.56
CA PRO A 526 -17.18 29.97 -33.84
C PRO A 526 -17.41 28.67 -34.62
N GLY A 527 -16.94 27.55 -34.07
CA GLY A 527 -17.22 26.25 -34.66
C GLY A 527 -16.24 25.14 -34.30
N GLN A 528 -15.99 24.91 -33.02
CA GLN A 528 -15.54 23.62 -32.51
C GLN A 528 -16.02 23.51 -31.07
N GLN A 529 -17.09 22.76 -30.87
CA GLN A 529 -17.46 22.26 -29.56
C GLN A 529 -16.31 21.34 -29.14
N SER A 530 -15.50 21.80 -28.20
CA SER A 530 -14.49 20.99 -27.53
C SER A 530 -15.23 19.82 -26.87
N ALA A 531 -15.03 18.63 -27.42
CA ALA A 531 -15.34 17.38 -26.76
C ALA A 531 -14.61 17.34 -25.41
N SER A 532 -15.29 16.81 -24.40
CA SER A 532 -14.77 16.63 -23.05
C SER A 532 -13.42 15.88 -23.05
N PRO A 533 -12.45 16.23 -22.18
CA PRO A 533 -11.10 15.65 -22.19
C PRO A 533 -10.99 14.26 -21.53
N ARG A 534 -11.96 13.35 -21.75
CA ARG A 534 -11.96 11.99 -21.14
C ARG A 534 -11.66 10.83 -22.10
N LEU A 535 -11.52 11.07 -23.40
CA LEU A 535 -11.55 10.00 -24.42
C LEU A 535 -10.19 9.63 -25.03
N GLY A 536 -9.06 10.06 -24.46
CA GLY A 536 -7.74 9.84 -25.06
C GLY A 536 -7.13 8.44 -24.88
N ASN A 537 -7.70 7.56 -24.05
CA ASN A 537 -7.09 6.26 -23.72
C ASN A 537 -8.09 5.10 -23.54
N LEU A 538 -9.31 5.24 -24.10
CA LEU A 538 -10.38 4.25 -23.95
C LEU A 538 -10.03 2.92 -24.63
N ALA A 539 -9.41 2.91 -25.82
CA ALA A 539 -9.07 1.66 -26.51
C ALA A 539 -8.02 0.85 -25.75
N LYS A 540 -6.99 1.51 -25.19
CA LYS A 540 -6.01 0.83 -24.34
C LYS A 540 -6.66 0.27 -23.08
N GLN A 541 -7.45 1.08 -22.37
CA GLN A 541 -8.17 0.62 -21.17
C GLN A 541 -9.13 -0.54 -21.47
N ALA A 542 -9.81 -0.49 -22.62
CA ALA A 542 -10.67 -1.57 -23.08
C ALA A 542 -9.89 -2.83 -23.46
N ASP A 543 -8.74 -2.68 -24.13
CA ASP A 543 -7.87 -3.81 -24.46
C ASP A 543 -7.40 -4.50 -23.18
N ASP A 544 -6.83 -3.76 -22.23
CA ASP A 544 -6.29 -4.29 -20.98
C ASP A 544 -7.37 -5.06 -20.19
N VAL A 545 -8.52 -4.42 -19.94
CA VAL A 545 -9.60 -5.01 -19.12
C VAL A 545 -10.27 -6.21 -19.82
N LEU A 546 -10.63 -6.09 -21.09
CA LEU A 546 -11.34 -7.16 -21.80
C LEU A 546 -10.40 -8.32 -22.18
N PHE A 547 -9.12 -8.05 -22.39
CA PHE A 547 -8.11 -9.09 -22.54
C PHE A 547 -7.94 -9.87 -21.23
N ASP A 548 -7.84 -9.19 -20.09
CA ASP A 548 -7.73 -9.85 -18.79
C ASP A 548 -8.96 -10.70 -18.45
N ALA A 549 -10.16 -10.17 -18.73
CA ALA A 549 -11.40 -10.92 -18.61
C ALA A 549 -11.43 -12.14 -19.54
N HIS A 550 -10.91 -12.01 -20.77
CA HIS A 550 -10.75 -13.13 -21.70
C HIS A 550 -9.83 -14.20 -21.13
N ARG A 551 -8.66 -13.81 -20.57
CA ARG A 551 -7.73 -14.76 -19.94
C ARG A 551 -8.42 -15.51 -18.79
N HIS A 552 -9.13 -14.78 -17.93
CA HIS A 552 -9.81 -15.35 -16.77
C HIS A 552 -10.83 -16.43 -17.15
N ILE A 553 -11.70 -16.14 -18.12
CA ILE A 553 -12.82 -17.04 -18.47
C ILE A 553 -12.42 -18.09 -19.52
N VAL A 554 -11.73 -17.68 -20.58
CA VAL A 554 -11.47 -18.53 -21.75
C VAL A 554 -10.25 -19.42 -21.52
N TRP A 555 -9.26 -18.97 -20.73
CA TRP A 555 -8.06 -19.76 -20.46
C TRP A 555 -8.16 -20.64 -19.22
N ALA A 556 -9.25 -20.55 -18.44
CA ALA A 556 -9.49 -21.38 -17.27
C ALA A 556 -9.26 -22.88 -17.57
N GLU A 557 -8.53 -23.56 -16.69
CA GLU A 557 -8.22 -24.99 -16.86
C GLU A 557 -9.47 -25.86 -16.69
N ASP A 558 -9.55 -26.95 -17.45
CA ASP A 558 -10.66 -27.91 -17.31
C ASP A 558 -10.46 -28.73 -16.04
N GLY A 559 -11.45 -28.68 -15.14
CA GLY A 559 -11.40 -29.37 -13.85
C GLY A 559 -10.87 -28.54 -12.69
N ASP A 560 -10.37 -27.32 -12.94
CA ASP A 560 -10.11 -26.33 -11.89
C ASP A 560 -11.42 -25.61 -11.52
N VAL A 561 -12.18 -26.23 -10.61
CA VAL A 561 -13.50 -25.73 -10.18
C VAL A 561 -13.41 -24.36 -9.52
N GLU A 562 -12.27 -24.00 -8.92
CA GLU A 562 -12.08 -22.72 -8.24
C GLU A 562 -11.86 -21.61 -9.25
N GLN A 563 -10.94 -21.78 -10.20
CA GLN A 563 -10.71 -20.81 -11.28
C GLN A 563 -11.97 -20.59 -12.12
N GLN A 564 -12.74 -21.65 -12.38
CA GLN A 564 -13.99 -21.53 -13.14
C GLN A 564 -15.09 -20.81 -12.36
N ALA A 565 -15.10 -20.91 -11.03
CA ALA A 565 -16.12 -20.31 -10.16
C ALA A 565 -15.85 -18.84 -9.82
N GLU A 566 -14.58 -18.42 -9.77
CA GLU A 566 -14.17 -17.07 -9.43
C GLU A 566 -14.67 -16.06 -10.49
N PRO A 567 -15.45 -15.03 -10.12
CA PRO A 567 -15.81 -13.96 -11.04
C PRO A 567 -14.61 -13.05 -11.31
N PHE A 568 -14.51 -12.53 -12.53
CA PHE A 568 -13.43 -11.60 -12.90
C PHE A 568 -13.57 -10.24 -12.19
N PHE A 569 -14.80 -9.74 -12.04
CA PHE A 569 -15.09 -8.58 -11.21
C PHE A 569 -15.63 -9.07 -9.86
N ASP A 570 -15.11 -8.54 -8.75
CA ASP A 570 -15.52 -8.95 -7.41
C ASP A 570 -16.94 -8.46 -7.05
N GLU A 571 -17.59 -9.02 -6.03
CA GLU A 571 -18.95 -8.63 -5.60
C GLU A 571 -19.04 -7.17 -5.16
N ASP A 572 -17.92 -6.58 -4.73
CA ASP A 572 -17.80 -5.17 -4.31
C ASP A 572 -17.41 -4.22 -5.46
N ASP A 573 -17.03 -4.74 -6.62
CA ASP A 573 -16.68 -3.97 -7.81
C ASP A 573 -17.89 -3.80 -8.73
N ASN A 574 -18.00 -2.66 -9.41
CA ASN A 574 -18.96 -2.52 -10.51
C ASN A 574 -18.24 -2.75 -11.85
N VAL A 575 -18.87 -3.46 -12.78
CA VAL A 575 -18.39 -3.52 -14.17
C VAL A 575 -18.31 -2.08 -14.69
N PRO A 576 -17.15 -1.60 -15.17
CA PRO A 576 -17.00 -0.23 -15.63
C PRO A 576 -18.04 0.12 -16.71
N GLU A 577 -18.62 1.32 -16.66
CA GLU A 577 -19.69 1.71 -17.59
C GLU A 577 -19.26 1.59 -19.05
N PHE A 578 -18.02 1.93 -19.37
CA PHE A 578 -17.50 1.81 -20.73
C PHE A 578 -17.39 0.35 -21.20
N VAL A 579 -17.15 -0.60 -20.29
CA VAL A 579 -17.14 -2.04 -20.60
C VAL A 579 -18.55 -2.52 -20.91
N ILE A 580 -19.54 -2.07 -20.12
CA ILE A 580 -20.96 -2.34 -20.36
C ILE A 580 -21.38 -1.83 -21.74
N GLU A 581 -21.04 -0.59 -22.07
CA GLU A 581 -21.36 0.03 -23.36
C GLU A 581 -20.75 -0.77 -24.53
N LEU A 582 -19.46 -1.13 -24.44
CA LEU A 582 -18.77 -1.89 -25.48
C LEU A 582 -19.33 -3.31 -25.66
N ILE A 583 -19.73 -3.98 -24.58
CA ILE A 583 -20.34 -5.33 -24.65
C ILE A 583 -21.72 -5.26 -25.29
N GLN A 584 -22.53 -4.28 -24.90
CA GLN A 584 -23.85 -4.06 -25.50
C GLN A 584 -23.72 -3.77 -26.99
N GLU A 585 -22.77 -2.93 -27.39
CA GLU A 585 -22.49 -2.63 -28.80
C GLU A 585 -22.02 -3.87 -29.56
N ALA A 586 -21.08 -4.64 -29.00
CA ALA A 586 -20.62 -5.90 -29.59
C ALA A 586 -21.75 -6.93 -29.81
N ILE A 587 -22.65 -7.08 -28.83
CA ILE A 587 -23.82 -7.97 -28.94
C ILE A 587 -24.79 -7.46 -30.02
N ASN A 588 -25.02 -6.14 -30.07
CA ASN A 588 -25.88 -5.51 -31.08
C ASN A 588 -25.33 -5.64 -32.51
N ASP A 589 -24.01 -5.56 -32.66
CA ASP A 589 -23.30 -5.77 -33.93
C ASP A 589 -23.20 -7.25 -34.33
N GLY A 590 -23.68 -8.13 -33.45
CA GLY A 590 -23.91 -9.53 -33.76
C GLY A 590 -22.71 -10.43 -33.48
N ALA A 591 -21.88 -10.10 -32.48
CA ALA A 591 -20.76 -10.93 -32.01
C ALA A 591 -21.13 -12.40 -31.77
N LEU A 592 -22.36 -12.66 -31.32
CA LEU A 592 -22.84 -14.00 -30.99
C LEU A 592 -23.03 -14.89 -32.22
N SER A 593 -22.60 -16.14 -32.10
CA SER A 593 -22.62 -17.09 -33.21
C SER A 593 -24.02 -17.66 -33.52
N THR A 594 -24.22 -18.07 -34.77
CA THR A 594 -25.44 -18.73 -35.26
C THR A 594 -25.31 -20.25 -35.39
N SER A 595 -24.19 -20.83 -34.95
CA SER A 595 -23.74 -22.17 -35.39
C SER A 595 -23.93 -23.32 -34.40
N PHE A 596 -24.64 -23.13 -33.29
CA PHE A 596 -25.25 -24.30 -32.64
C PHE A 596 -26.51 -24.71 -33.41
N GLU A 597 -26.43 -25.82 -34.16
CA GLU A 597 -27.56 -26.45 -34.86
C GLU A 597 -28.76 -26.76 -33.93
N THR A 598 -28.56 -26.68 -32.61
CA THR A 598 -29.55 -26.90 -31.56
C THR A 598 -30.40 -25.67 -31.20
N LEU A 599 -29.97 -24.44 -31.54
CA LEU A 599 -30.62 -23.22 -31.09
C LEU A 599 -31.42 -22.55 -32.23
N SER A 600 -32.75 -22.55 -32.11
CA SER A 600 -33.65 -21.87 -33.06
C SER A 600 -33.36 -20.35 -33.15
N ALA A 601 -33.84 -19.66 -34.19
CA ALA A 601 -33.67 -18.20 -34.28
C ALA A 601 -34.19 -17.41 -33.06
N GLY A 602 -35.16 -17.95 -32.30
CA GLY A 602 -35.61 -17.37 -31.03
C GLY A 602 -34.70 -17.65 -29.83
N ALA A 603 -33.74 -18.57 -29.96
CA ALA A 603 -32.74 -18.85 -28.95
C ALA A 603 -31.55 -17.89 -29.01
N ARG A 604 -31.20 -17.32 -30.19
CA ARG A 604 -30.14 -16.30 -30.28
C ARG A 604 -30.45 -15.06 -29.46
N GLY A 605 -31.67 -14.55 -29.53
CA GLY A 605 -32.08 -13.39 -28.73
C GLY A 605 -32.10 -13.68 -27.23
N ARG A 606 -32.37 -14.92 -26.82
CA ARG A 606 -32.31 -15.33 -25.40
C ARG A 606 -30.88 -15.51 -24.92
N LEU A 607 -30.01 -16.07 -25.77
CA LEU A 607 -28.57 -16.19 -25.49
C LEU A 607 -27.93 -14.80 -25.37
N ALA A 608 -28.31 -13.88 -26.26
CA ALA A 608 -27.87 -12.48 -26.19
C ALA A 608 -28.30 -11.82 -24.89
N ALA A 609 -29.57 -11.92 -24.53
CA ALA A 609 -30.08 -11.34 -23.30
C ALA A 609 -29.43 -11.96 -22.05
N LEU A 610 -29.17 -13.26 -22.04
CA LEU A 610 -28.51 -13.96 -20.92
C LEU A 610 -27.05 -13.51 -20.78
N LEU A 611 -26.29 -13.48 -21.88
CA LEU A 611 -24.90 -13.04 -21.85
C LEU A 611 -24.77 -11.55 -21.56
N GLU A 612 -25.71 -10.72 -22.04
CA GLU A 612 -25.77 -9.31 -21.66
C GLU A 612 -26.05 -9.15 -20.16
N ASP A 613 -27.01 -9.87 -19.59
CA ASP A 613 -27.31 -9.81 -18.16
C ASP A 613 -26.13 -10.28 -17.31
N ASN A 614 -25.44 -11.34 -17.73
CA ASN A 614 -24.26 -11.84 -17.02
C ASN A 614 -23.07 -10.89 -17.13
N LEU A 615 -22.73 -10.44 -18.33
CA LEU A 615 -21.54 -9.61 -18.55
C LEU A 615 -21.73 -8.13 -18.14
N THR A 616 -22.95 -7.73 -17.77
CA THR A 616 -23.19 -6.41 -17.15
C THR A 616 -23.22 -6.45 -15.63
N GLN A 617 -23.13 -7.64 -15.02
CA GLN A 617 -23.13 -7.83 -13.58
C GLN A 617 -21.78 -8.42 -13.12
N PRO A 618 -21.18 -7.94 -12.01
CA PRO A 618 -19.85 -8.39 -11.57
C PRO A 618 -19.72 -9.91 -11.40
N GLN A 619 -20.67 -10.50 -10.69
CA GLN A 619 -20.72 -11.94 -10.41
C GLN A 619 -20.97 -12.82 -11.65
N GLY A 620 -21.38 -12.21 -12.78
CA GLY A 620 -21.61 -12.93 -14.03
C GLY A 620 -20.34 -13.21 -14.82
N TRP A 621 -19.19 -12.63 -14.44
CA TRP A 621 -17.92 -12.83 -15.14
C TRP A 621 -17.13 -14.05 -14.67
N SER A 622 -17.80 -15.18 -14.43
CA SER A 622 -17.13 -16.46 -14.21
C SER A 622 -17.60 -17.50 -15.21
N LEU A 623 -16.71 -18.41 -15.62
CA LEU A 623 -17.05 -19.47 -16.55
C LEU A 623 -18.20 -20.33 -15.98
N ARG A 624 -18.14 -20.62 -14.69
CA ARG A 624 -19.13 -21.44 -13.99
C ARG A 624 -20.48 -20.76 -13.93
N SER A 625 -20.55 -19.47 -13.58
CA SER A 625 -21.80 -18.71 -13.51
C SER A 625 -22.51 -18.72 -14.88
N ILE A 626 -21.77 -18.35 -15.93
CA ILE A 626 -22.29 -18.34 -17.30
C ILE A 626 -22.72 -19.76 -17.73
N SER A 627 -21.92 -20.77 -17.42
CA SER A 627 -22.26 -22.16 -17.77
C SER A 627 -23.45 -22.71 -17.00
N GLU A 628 -23.62 -22.38 -15.72
CA GLU A 628 -24.78 -22.77 -14.90
C GLU A 628 -26.06 -22.11 -15.47
N ASP A 629 -26.01 -20.82 -15.80
CA ASP A 629 -27.14 -20.11 -16.42
C ASP A 629 -27.49 -20.67 -17.81
N LEU A 630 -26.49 -21.02 -18.62
CA LEU A 630 -26.69 -21.65 -19.92
C LEU A 630 -27.30 -23.06 -19.79
N GLN A 631 -26.91 -23.83 -18.76
CA GLN A 631 -27.51 -25.12 -18.46
C GLN A 631 -28.99 -24.95 -18.07
N ASP A 632 -29.29 -23.96 -17.23
CA ASP A 632 -30.64 -23.71 -16.74
C ASP A 632 -31.58 -23.20 -17.84
N GLU A 633 -31.13 -22.27 -18.69
CA GLU A 633 -31.96 -21.66 -19.74
C GLU A 633 -32.13 -22.59 -20.97
N PHE A 634 -31.08 -23.35 -21.34
CA PHE A 634 -31.06 -24.14 -22.58
C PHE A 634 -31.05 -25.65 -22.37
N GLY A 635 -30.90 -26.15 -21.15
CA GLY A 635 -30.88 -27.58 -20.83
C GLY A 635 -29.67 -28.31 -21.40
N LEU A 636 -28.53 -27.60 -21.52
CA LEU A 636 -27.27 -28.14 -22.03
C LEU A 636 -26.61 -29.05 -20.99
N SER A 637 -25.71 -29.93 -21.44
CA SER A 637 -24.76 -30.57 -20.51
C SER A 637 -23.68 -29.58 -20.08
N GLU A 638 -23.02 -29.86 -18.96
CA GLU A 638 -21.92 -29.04 -18.43
C GLU A 638 -20.81 -28.79 -19.47
N ASP A 639 -20.38 -29.83 -20.19
CA ASP A 639 -19.36 -29.73 -21.24
C ASP A 639 -19.82 -28.85 -22.43
N GLU A 640 -21.09 -28.97 -22.83
CA GLU A 640 -21.68 -28.16 -23.89
C GLU A 640 -21.84 -26.69 -23.45
N ALA A 641 -22.23 -26.46 -22.20
CA ALA A 641 -22.39 -25.12 -21.63
C ALA A 641 -21.04 -24.42 -21.47
N ASN A 642 -20.02 -25.11 -20.92
CA ASN A 642 -18.65 -24.58 -20.82
C ASN A 642 -18.07 -24.25 -22.19
N SER A 643 -18.26 -25.13 -23.17
CA SER A 643 -17.81 -24.89 -24.54
C SER A 643 -18.53 -23.70 -25.17
N LEU A 644 -19.83 -23.55 -24.94
CA LEU A 644 -20.61 -22.43 -25.45
C LEU A 644 -20.19 -21.12 -24.78
N ALA A 645 -20.11 -21.10 -23.45
CA ALA A 645 -19.70 -19.94 -22.66
C ALA A 645 -18.36 -19.38 -23.14
N ARG A 646 -17.30 -20.23 -23.21
CA ARG A 646 -15.98 -19.79 -23.69
C ARG A 646 -16.00 -19.24 -25.10
N ASN A 647 -16.72 -19.89 -26.02
CA ASN A 647 -16.78 -19.47 -27.42
C ASN A 647 -17.51 -18.13 -27.61
N GLU A 648 -18.59 -17.91 -26.87
CA GLU A 648 -19.42 -16.71 -27.02
C GLU A 648 -18.85 -15.53 -26.23
N VAL A 649 -18.31 -15.74 -25.02
CA VAL A 649 -17.58 -14.70 -24.26
C VAL A 649 -16.37 -14.22 -25.03
N LYS A 650 -15.58 -15.13 -25.61
CA LYS A 650 -14.48 -14.78 -26.51
C LYS A 650 -14.96 -13.87 -27.65
N ALA A 651 -16.02 -14.28 -28.35
CA ALA A 651 -16.51 -13.53 -29.49
C ALA A 651 -16.97 -12.12 -29.11
N ILE A 652 -17.61 -11.99 -27.94
CA ILE A 652 -18.01 -10.70 -27.37
C ILE A 652 -16.78 -9.85 -27.03
N ASN A 653 -15.80 -10.38 -26.28
CA ASN A 653 -14.62 -9.62 -25.86
C ASN A 653 -13.75 -9.19 -27.03
N ASP A 654 -13.59 -10.04 -28.04
CA ASP A 654 -12.86 -9.69 -29.27
C ASP A 654 -13.59 -8.56 -30.01
N GLN A 655 -14.91 -8.69 -30.21
CA GLN A 655 -15.69 -7.67 -30.91
C GLN A 655 -15.75 -6.34 -30.12
N ALA A 656 -15.88 -6.40 -28.80
CA ALA A 656 -15.92 -5.22 -27.93
C ALA A 656 -14.61 -4.42 -27.98
N ARG A 657 -13.46 -5.11 -28.07
CA ARG A 657 -12.16 -4.46 -28.26
C ARG A 657 -12.04 -3.86 -29.65
N GLU A 658 -12.48 -4.55 -30.70
CA GLU A 658 -12.57 -3.96 -32.05
C GLU A 658 -13.43 -2.69 -32.07
N VAL A 659 -14.61 -2.69 -31.44
CA VAL A 659 -15.45 -1.50 -31.33
C VAL A 659 -14.70 -0.36 -30.64
N ALA A 660 -13.95 -0.65 -29.56
CA ALA A 660 -13.14 0.36 -28.89
C ALA A 660 -12.04 0.93 -29.79
N TYR A 661 -11.41 0.10 -30.64
CA TYR A 661 -10.44 0.53 -31.64
C TYR A 661 -11.08 1.42 -32.72
N GLU A 662 -12.23 1.00 -33.26
CA GLU A 662 -13.03 1.73 -34.26
C GLU A 662 -13.50 3.09 -33.74
N GLN A 663 -13.93 3.18 -32.47
CA GLN A 663 -14.35 4.45 -31.87
C GLN A 663 -13.22 5.47 -31.71
N GLN A 664 -11.95 5.02 -31.73
CA GLN A 664 -10.77 5.87 -31.61
C GLN A 664 -10.01 6.07 -32.92
N ASP A 665 -10.53 5.55 -34.04
CA ASP A 665 -9.90 5.59 -35.37
C ASP A 665 -8.46 5.00 -35.36
N ILE A 666 -8.18 3.99 -34.51
CA ILE A 666 -6.83 3.39 -34.40
C ILE A 666 -6.69 2.03 -35.08
N GLU A 667 -7.76 1.44 -35.63
CA GLU A 667 -7.69 0.10 -36.25
C GLU A 667 -6.76 0.02 -37.47
N ASP A 668 -6.59 1.14 -38.18
CA ASP A 668 -5.76 1.28 -39.38
C ASP A 668 -4.32 1.75 -39.07
N GLU A 669 -4.09 2.34 -37.89
CA GLU A 669 -2.79 2.87 -37.47
C GLU A 669 -2.03 1.92 -36.54
N ALA A 670 -2.76 1.13 -35.74
CA ALA A 670 -2.19 0.18 -34.80
C ALA A 670 -1.88 -1.17 -35.46
N GLU A 671 -0.82 -1.82 -34.99
CA GLU A 671 -0.50 -3.19 -35.37
C GLU A 671 -0.89 -4.14 -34.22
N PHE A 672 -1.38 -5.32 -34.57
CA PHE A 672 -1.89 -6.32 -33.64
C PHE A 672 -1.12 -7.62 -33.77
N LYS A 673 -0.93 -8.32 -32.64
CA LYS A 673 -0.31 -9.64 -32.58
C LYS A 673 -1.28 -10.68 -32.05
N TRP A 674 -1.14 -11.92 -32.52
CA TRP A 674 -1.89 -13.07 -32.03
C TRP A 674 -1.25 -13.62 -30.75
N LEU A 675 -2.07 -14.02 -29.78
CA LEU A 675 -1.63 -14.48 -28.46
C LEU A 675 -2.59 -15.51 -27.88
N GLY A 676 -2.06 -16.49 -27.15
CA GLY A 676 -2.87 -17.45 -26.41
C GLY A 676 -2.03 -18.55 -25.78
N PRO A 677 -2.62 -19.42 -24.94
CA PRO A 677 -1.91 -20.46 -24.22
C PRO A 677 -1.09 -21.36 -25.15
N GLU A 678 0.16 -21.62 -24.77
CA GLU A 678 1.10 -22.48 -25.50
C GLU A 678 1.13 -23.89 -24.88
N ASP A 679 -0.04 -24.52 -24.84
CA ASP A 679 -0.22 -25.88 -24.34
C ASP A 679 -0.50 -26.88 -25.48
N ASP A 680 -0.59 -28.16 -25.12
CA ASP A 680 -0.85 -29.26 -26.06
C ASP A 680 -2.25 -29.20 -26.70
N ARG A 681 -3.11 -28.28 -26.25
CA ARG A 681 -4.46 -28.07 -26.78
C ARG A 681 -4.50 -27.02 -27.88
N LYS A 682 -3.42 -26.26 -28.09
CA LYS A 682 -3.36 -25.22 -29.12
C LYS A 682 -3.39 -25.84 -30.53
N HIS A 683 -4.34 -25.40 -31.34
CA HIS A 683 -4.53 -25.92 -32.71
C HIS A 683 -3.44 -25.41 -33.67
N GLU A 684 -3.15 -26.19 -34.73
CA GLU A 684 -2.14 -25.83 -35.75
C GLU A 684 -2.41 -24.47 -36.41
N ALA A 685 -3.69 -24.12 -36.61
CA ALA A 685 -4.11 -22.81 -37.13
C ALA A 685 -3.64 -21.65 -36.24
N CYS A 686 -3.77 -21.80 -34.92
CA CYS A 686 -3.37 -20.79 -33.94
C CYS A 686 -1.85 -20.70 -33.80
N TRP A 687 -1.15 -21.84 -33.83
CA TRP A 687 0.32 -21.86 -33.93
C TRP A 687 0.80 -21.08 -35.14
N TRP A 688 0.17 -21.28 -36.29
CA TRP A 688 0.53 -20.58 -37.50
C TRP A 688 0.29 -19.06 -37.42
N LEU A 689 -0.81 -18.62 -36.82
CA LEU A 689 -1.08 -17.19 -36.60
C LEU A 689 -0.08 -16.55 -35.64
N LEU A 690 0.27 -17.25 -34.56
CA LEU A 690 1.27 -16.84 -33.58
C LEU A 690 2.64 -16.61 -34.26
N GLU A 691 3.12 -17.60 -35.02
CA GLU A 691 4.37 -17.51 -35.78
C GLU A 691 4.37 -16.40 -36.85
N LYS A 692 3.18 -16.04 -37.36
CA LYS A 692 3.05 -15.02 -38.42
C LYS A 692 3.01 -13.61 -37.90
N THR A 693 2.42 -13.40 -36.72
CA THR A 693 2.04 -12.06 -36.25
C THR A 693 2.77 -11.63 -34.98
N ASN A 694 3.26 -12.56 -34.16
CA ASN A 694 3.89 -12.23 -32.89
C ASN A 694 5.43 -12.14 -33.02
N PRO A 695 6.05 -10.96 -32.75
CA PRO A 695 7.51 -10.76 -32.80
C PRO A 695 8.31 -11.76 -31.96
N GLU A 696 7.77 -12.19 -30.82
CA GLU A 696 8.42 -13.15 -29.91
C GLU A 696 8.64 -14.52 -30.58
N HIS A 697 7.84 -14.83 -31.59
CA HIS A 697 7.95 -16.05 -32.40
C HIS A 697 8.50 -15.78 -33.82
N GLY A 698 9.05 -14.57 -34.05
CA GLY A 698 9.59 -14.16 -35.35
C GLY A 698 8.54 -13.68 -36.37
N GLY A 699 7.30 -13.46 -35.91
CA GLY A 699 6.21 -12.90 -36.69
C GLY A 699 6.28 -11.37 -36.82
N THR A 700 5.42 -10.80 -37.66
CA THR A 700 5.29 -9.34 -37.83
C THR A 700 3.85 -8.94 -37.54
N PRO A 701 3.61 -8.07 -36.55
CA PRO A 701 2.31 -7.50 -36.21
C PRO A 701 1.59 -6.93 -37.44
N ARG A 702 0.26 -6.94 -37.41
CA ARG A 702 -0.58 -6.62 -38.57
C ARG A 702 -1.71 -5.67 -38.19
N PRO A 703 -2.08 -4.72 -39.07
CA PRO A 703 -3.34 -3.99 -38.91
C PRO A 703 -4.53 -4.95 -38.79
N LEU A 704 -5.62 -4.49 -38.17
CA LEU A 704 -6.75 -5.36 -37.82
C LEU A 704 -7.36 -6.05 -39.05
N ASP A 705 -7.46 -5.33 -40.17
CA ASP A 705 -7.93 -5.84 -41.46
C ASP A 705 -7.07 -7.00 -41.98
N GLU A 706 -5.75 -6.83 -41.97
CA GLU A 706 -4.80 -7.87 -42.40
C GLU A 706 -4.83 -9.08 -41.44
N LEU A 707 -5.06 -8.84 -40.14
CA LEU A 707 -5.19 -9.92 -39.17
C LEU A 707 -6.43 -10.77 -39.42
N ARG A 708 -7.57 -10.15 -39.77
CA ARG A 708 -8.79 -10.89 -40.16
C ARG A 708 -8.57 -11.77 -41.38
N ASP A 709 -7.86 -11.25 -42.39
CA ASP A 709 -7.50 -12.02 -43.58
C ASP A 709 -6.61 -13.23 -43.22
N LEU A 710 -5.64 -13.05 -42.30
CA LEU A 710 -4.81 -14.14 -41.81
C LEU A 710 -5.61 -15.18 -41.02
N VAL A 711 -6.57 -14.76 -40.19
CA VAL A 711 -7.46 -15.69 -39.46
C VAL A 711 -8.25 -16.56 -40.43
N GLN A 712 -8.78 -15.96 -41.51
CA GLN A 712 -9.46 -16.71 -42.57
C GLN A 712 -8.49 -17.66 -43.29
N GLU A 713 -7.28 -17.21 -43.63
CA GLU A 713 -6.26 -18.06 -44.26
C GLU A 713 -5.87 -19.25 -43.35
N ALA A 714 -5.77 -19.02 -42.04
CA ALA A 714 -5.47 -20.06 -41.06
C ALA A 714 -6.59 -21.11 -41.01
N ASN A 715 -7.86 -20.69 -41.06
CA ASN A 715 -8.99 -21.60 -41.16
C ASN A 715 -8.93 -22.41 -42.46
N ASP A 716 -8.86 -21.76 -43.61
CA ASP A 716 -8.84 -22.39 -44.94
C ASP A 716 -7.72 -23.44 -45.09
N ARG A 717 -6.60 -23.22 -44.38
CA ARG A 717 -5.41 -24.05 -44.46
C ARG A 717 -5.42 -25.25 -43.51
N PHE A 718 -5.94 -25.08 -42.30
CA PHE A 718 -5.75 -26.05 -41.22
C PHE A 718 -7.06 -26.63 -40.67
N VAL A 719 -8.22 -26.13 -41.08
CA VAL A 719 -9.52 -26.48 -40.50
C VAL A 719 -10.47 -27.00 -41.57
N ASP A 720 -10.94 -28.24 -41.40
CA ASP A 720 -11.91 -28.85 -42.31
C ASP A 720 -13.33 -28.78 -41.74
N GLY A 721 -14.29 -28.33 -42.54
CA GLY A 721 -15.73 -28.49 -42.27
C GLY A 721 -16.41 -27.36 -41.49
N HIS A 722 -15.69 -26.29 -41.15
CA HIS A 722 -16.24 -25.10 -40.50
C HIS A 722 -15.53 -23.83 -40.99
N ASP A 723 -16.30 -22.78 -41.30
CA ASP A 723 -15.75 -21.48 -41.68
C ASP A 723 -15.20 -20.73 -40.46
N ALA A 724 -14.20 -19.86 -40.68
CA ALA A 724 -13.65 -18.99 -39.64
C ALA A 724 -14.73 -18.05 -39.07
N ARG A 725 -14.64 -17.76 -37.77
CA ARG A 725 -15.31 -16.60 -37.16
C ARG A 725 -14.36 -15.41 -37.24
N ARG A 726 -14.89 -14.19 -37.05
CA ARG A 726 -14.17 -12.90 -37.18
C ARG A 726 -12.75 -12.93 -36.59
N TYR A 727 -12.61 -13.48 -35.38
CA TYR A 727 -11.33 -13.70 -34.71
C TYR A 727 -11.19 -15.12 -34.13
N SER A 728 -11.79 -16.13 -34.77
CA SER A 728 -11.61 -17.52 -34.35
C SER A 728 -11.43 -18.44 -35.56
N PRO A 729 -10.22 -18.94 -35.83
CA PRO A 729 -9.98 -19.79 -36.99
C PRO A 729 -10.58 -21.19 -36.84
N HIS A 730 -10.88 -21.67 -35.63
CA HIS A 730 -11.50 -22.98 -35.40
C HIS A 730 -12.46 -22.96 -34.21
N ILE A 731 -13.29 -23.99 -34.07
CA ILE A 731 -14.17 -24.19 -32.91
C ILE A 731 -13.31 -24.43 -31.66
N GLY A 732 -13.65 -23.81 -30.53
CA GLY A 732 -12.91 -23.97 -29.28
C GLY A 732 -11.55 -23.25 -29.28
N CYS A 733 -11.36 -22.26 -30.16
CA CYS A 733 -10.19 -21.40 -30.15
C CYS A 733 -10.13 -20.60 -28.84
N ARG A 734 -9.02 -20.72 -28.10
CA ARG A 734 -8.75 -19.96 -26.87
C ARG A 734 -7.92 -18.70 -27.11
N ASP A 735 -7.27 -18.62 -28.26
CA ASP A 735 -6.38 -17.54 -28.64
C ASP A 735 -7.14 -16.29 -29.07
N THR A 736 -6.50 -15.15 -28.91
CA THR A 736 -7.02 -13.83 -29.25
C THR A 736 -5.92 -12.96 -29.88
N TYR A 737 -6.28 -11.77 -30.34
CA TYR A 737 -5.34 -10.70 -30.63
C TYR A 737 -5.24 -9.68 -29.50
N VAL A 738 -4.14 -8.91 -29.49
CA VAL A 738 -3.86 -7.76 -28.62
C VAL A 738 -3.10 -6.69 -29.41
N GLN A 739 -3.22 -5.42 -29.02
CA GLN A 739 -2.45 -4.34 -29.64
C GLN A 739 -0.96 -4.51 -29.37
N HIS A 740 -0.13 -4.35 -30.41
CA HIS A 740 1.32 -4.31 -30.27
C HIS A 740 1.79 -2.87 -30.12
N TYR A 741 2.48 -2.60 -29.01
CA TYR A 741 3.18 -1.35 -28.79
C TYR A 741 4.65 -1.54 -29.17
N ASN A 742 5.16 -0.71 -30.08
CA ASN A 742 6.59 -0.68 -30.41
C ASN A 742 7.35 -0.18 -29.17
N THR A 743 7.99 -1.10 -28.46
CA THR A 743 8.97 -0.83 -27.39
C THR A 743 10.30 -0.38 -27.95
#